data_AF-A0A369MSG9-F1
#
_entry.id   AF-A0A369MSG9-F1
#
_cell.length_a   1.000
_cell.length_b   1.000
_cell.length_c   1.000
_cell.angle_alpha   90.00
_cell.angle_beta   90.00
_cell.angle_gamma   90.00
#
_symmetry.space_group_name_H-M   'P 1'
#
loop_
_entity.id
_entity.type
_entity.pdbx_description
1 polymer ?
#
loop_
_entity_poly.entity_id
_entity_poly.type
_entity_poly.pdbx_seq_one_letter_code
_entity_poly.pdbx_strand_id
1 'polypeptide(L)'
;MLEALARLFSYIVQPCYDLTGSWWMAILLFTVIIKIVLMPLSLWCQWNSIVMVKIMPELNRIKVKYFGDAEAIGEKQTLLNKKHHYHPLLSLIPLAAQILVLFGLVEVIHGITDHGAPGTEFLGMVPIEDGGLSWIMPLLAGLSAVVMGFAQNRINPLQREQSKMEKNTTNGLSIVLSLVLGVYVAAGMAFYWICSNLMAIVVQALCNLIMRPAKYIDYAELAASRVELDELNAFTARKTPWYKRDPLAKREKEDYKRFMSVVGKHIVFYSERSGFYKYFQGAVEWLLANSDACVHYVTSDPNDQVFKLHEANPRLMPYYIGDKRLITLMMKLDCDVAVMTLDDLENFYIKRSYIRKDIEYVYAFHHMTSTHLVCTKEAFDHYDTVLCVGPHQKAELERAGEMRDIPRRNLVECGYDLLDRQIAAYESRKAAKAAEGAGSRRPVVLVAPSWQEDCLLDLCADEVLEPLLGRGFSVIVRPHPEYTKRYHARWESLQQRYASWSRDDIYFEQDFSTSDSVYDADVLVTDWSSIACEFSFTTMKPCVFVDTPMKVTNPDWEELGIEPADLAIRNQIGASLAMEELPRLGDVVEDMVARPEAWRNRIEEVRSRMIYHKGRGGEIAGAYLLDRMLAKQGDRAVEASGASRLDRAGVAGWIDEEVRHAG
;
A
#
# COMPACT_ATOMS: atom_id res chain seq x y z
N MET A 1 0.04 0.41 46.35
CA MET A 1 -0.64 1.40 45.48
C MET A 1 -2.13 1.46 45.79
N LEU A 2 -2.85 0.33 45.73
CA LEU A 2 -4.30 0.24 46.02
C LEU A 2 -4.65 0.75 47.43
N GLU A 3 -3.95 0.30 48.47
CA GLU A 3 -4.14 0.80 49.85
C GLU A 3 -3.86 2.29 50.04
N ALA A 4 -3.00 2.89 49.20
CA ALA A 4 -2.72 4.33 49.25
C ALA A 4 -3.86 5.13 48.62
N LEU A 5 -4.43 4.62 47.52
CA LEU A 5 -5.63 5.18 46.88
C LEU A 5 -6.86 5.05 47.78
N ALA A 6 -7.04 3.89 48.41
CA ALA A 6 -8.12 3.66 49.36
C ALA A 6 -8.07 4.67 50.52
N ARG A 7 -6.90 4.83 51.17
CA ARG A 7 -6.70 5.84 52.22
C ARG A 7 -6.99 7.26 51.74
N LEU A 8 -6.52 7.62 50.55
CA LEU A 8 -6.79 8.93 49.96
C LEU A 8 -8.28 9.17 49.75
N PHE A 9 -9.01 8.17 49.23
CA PHE A 9 -10.44 8.29 48.99
C PHE A 9 -11.26 8.24 50.27
N SER A 10 -10.84 7.51 51.30
CA SER A 10 -11.45 7.55 52.63
C SER A 10 -11.44 8.96 53.23
N TYR A 11 -10.38 9.76 53.01
CA TYR A 11 -10.34 11.17 53.42
C TYR A 11 -11.37 12.05 52.72
N ILE A 12 -11.96 11.58 51.62
CA ILE A 12 -13.04 12.28 50.89
C ILE A 12 -14.40 11.70 51.27
N VAL A 13 -14.52 10.36 51.30
CA VAL A 13 -15.80 9.67 51.57
C VAL A 13 -16.25 9.85 53.02
N GLN A 14 -15.34 9.81 54.00
CA GLN A 14 -15.71 9.90 55.42
C GLN A 14 -16.35 11.26 55.77
N PRO A 15 -15.79 12.43 55.39
CA PRO A 15 -16.49 13.71 55.58
C PRO A 15 -17.85 13.79 54.87
N CYS A 16 -17.99 13.15 53.71
CA CYS A 16 -19.29 13.09 53.02
C CYS A 16 -20.31 12.25 53.81
N TYR A 17 -19.87 11.18 54.47
CA TYR A 17 -20.72 10.41 55.39
C TYR A 17 -21.06 11.23 56.63
N ASP A 18 -20.07 11.87 57.27
CA ASP A 18 -20.29 12.69 58.47
C ASP A 18 -21.29 13.82 58.23
N LEU A 19 -21.33 14.36 57.00
CA LEU A 19 -22.29 15.39 56.58
C LEU A 19 -23.71 14.84 56.33
N THR A 20 -23.84 13.62 55.81
CA THR A 20 -25.12 13.11 55.27
C THR A 20 -25.76 12.01 56.11
N GLY A 21 -24.99 11.34 56.97
CA GLY A 21 -25.38 10.15 57.72
C GLY A 21 -25.65 8.91 56.84
N SER A 22 -25.37 8.95 55.53
CA SER A 22 -25.71 7.88 54.59
C SER A 22 -24.57 7.57 53.63
N TRP A 23 -24.13 6.31 53.61
CA TRP A 23 -23.05 5.85 52.73
C TRP A 23 -23.39 5.96 51.24
N TRP A 24 -24.66 5.82 50.87
CA TRP A 24 -25.13 6.04 49.50
C TRP A 24 -24.95 7.50 49.08
N MET A 25 -25.35 8.44 49.93
CA MET A 25 -25.16 9.87 49.68
C MET A 25 -23.68 10.26 49.70
N ALA A 26 -22.88 9.61 50.54
CA ALA A 26 -21.44 9.79 50.56
C ALA A 26 -20.78 9.39 49.23
N ILE A 27 -21.15 8.25 48.65
CA ILE A 27 -20.66 7.81 47.33
C ILE A 27 -21.10 8.78 46.22
N LEU A 28 -22.34 9.27 46.26
CA LEU A 28 -22.83 10.27 45.30
C LEU A 28 -22.00 11.56 45.37
N LEU A 29 -21.79 12.11 46.58
CA LEU A 29 -20.99 13.32 46.78
C LEU A 29 -19.52 13.11 46.38
N PHE A 30 -18.93 11.96 46.73
CA PHE A 30 -17.60 11.57 46.27
C PHE A 30 -17.52 11.60 44.74
N THR A 31 -18.51 11.04 44.06
CA THR A 31 -18.59 11.05 42.58
C THR A 31 -18.58 12.47 42.04
N VAL A 32 -19.38 13.37 42.62
CA VAL A 32 -19.43 14.79 42.22
C VAL A 32 -18.05 15.45 42.42
N ILE A 33 -17.43 15.27 43.58
CA ILE A 33 -16.10 15.84 43.90
C ILE A 33 -15.04 15.35 42.90
N ILE A 34 -14.97 14.04 42.66
CA ILE A 34 -14.01 13.47 41.72
C ILE A 34 -14.22 14.02 40.31
N LYS A 35 -15.46 14.16 39.84
CA LYS A 35 -15.74 14.74 38.52
C LYS A 35 -15.34 16.22 38.44
N ILE A 36 -15.47 16.99 39.52
CA ILE A 36 -14.98 18.38 39.60
C ILE A 36 -13.45 18.42 39.55
N VAL A 37 -12.76 17.55 40.31
CA VAL A 37 -11.29 17.45 40.29
C VAL A 37 -10.78 17.06 38.90
N LEU A 38 -11.49 16.18 38.20
CA LEU A 38 -11.16 15.74 36.84
C LEU A 38 -11.70 16.68 35.75
N MET A 39 -12.31 17.82 36.10
CA MET A 39 -12.85 18.78 35.13
C MET A 39 -11.77 19.35 34.19
N PRO A 40 -10.57 19.75 34.66
CA PRO A 40 -9.52 20.23 33.75
C PRO A 40 -9.11 19.19 32.71
N LEU A 41 -8.99 17.92 33.11
CA LEU A 41 -8.73 16.81 32.19
C LEU A 41 -9.88 16.64 31.18
N SER A 42 -11.12 16.72 31.64
CA SER A 42 -12.30 16.60 30.78
C SER A 42 -12.36 17.72 29.72
N LEU A 43 -11.97 18.95 30.06
CA LEU A 43 -11.84 20.06 29.11
C LEU A 43 -10.74 19.80 28.07
N TRP A 44 -9.62 19.21 28.49
CA TRP A 44 -8.53 18.87 27.57
C TRP A 44 -8.96 17.80 26.56
N CYS A 45 -9.64 16.73 27.00
CA CYS A 45 -10.20 15.71 26.11
C CYS A 45 -11.29 16.26 25.19
N GLN A 46 -12.11 17.18 25.67
CA GLN A 46 -13.10 17.88 24.85
C GLN A 46 -12.41 18.68 23.73
N TRP A 47 -11.31 19.38 24.01
CA TRP A 47 -10.58 20.12 22.98
C TRP A 47 -10.04 19.20 21.89
N ASN A 48 -9.39 18.10 22.27
CA ASN A 48 -8.91 17.10 21.32
C ASN A 48 -10.05 16.53 20.46
N SER A 49 -11.25 16.38 21.04
CA SER A 49 -12.45 15.93 20.31
C SER A 49 -12.96 16.97 19.32
N ILE A 50 -12.95 18.26 19.69
CA ILE A 50 -13.30 19.37 18.78
C ILE A 50 -12.29 19.45 17.63
N VAL A 51 -10.98 19.32 17.92
CA VAL A 51 -9.94 19.29 16.89
C VAL A 51 -10.18 18.16 15.89
N MET A 52 -10.50 16.95 16.36
CA MET A 52 -10.83 15.83 15.47
C MET A 52 -11.99 16.15 14.52
N VAL A 53 -13.08 16.74 15.03
CA VAL A 53 -14.23 17.12 14.19
C VAL A 53 -13.87 18.25 13.24
N LYS A 54 -13.05 19.21 13.68
CA LYS A 54 -12.58 20.31 12.84
C LYS A 54 -11.76 19.82 11.64
N ILE A 55 -10.96 18.76 11.80
CA ILE A 55 -10.12 18.21 10.71
C ILE A 55 -10.84 17.16 9.86
N MET A 56 -12.05 16.71 10.24
CA MET A 56 -12.82 15.74 9.46
C MET A 56 -13.05 16.14 7.99
N PRO A 57 -13.32 17.41 7.63
CA PRO A 57 -13.50 17.78 6.23
C PRO A 57 -12.22 17.57 5.41
N GLU A 58 -11.06 17.98 5.93
CA GLU A 58 -9.75 17.71 5.32
C GLU A 58 -9.49 16.20 5.22
N LEU A 59 -9.83 15.44 6.26
CA LEU A 59 -9.71 13.98 6.25
C LEU A 59 -10.63 13.32 5.22
N ASN A 60 -11.87 13.81 5.07
CA ASN A 60 -12.81 13.33 4.07
C ASN A 60 -12.28 13.63 2.66
N ARG A 61 -11.74 14.83 2.42
CA ARG A 61 -11.09 15.18 1.14
C ARG A 61 -9.86 14.33 0.86
N ILE A 62 -9.06 13.99 1.88
CA ILE A 62 -7.96 13.01 1.73
C ILE A 62 -8.53 11.65 1.31
N LYS A 63 -9.60 11.18 1.96
CA LYS A 63 -10.25 9.91 1.60
C LYS A 63 -10.88 9.93 0.21
N VAL A 64 -11.39 11.08 -0.25
CA VAL A 64 -11.90 11.29 -1.61
C VAL A 64 -10.76 11.30 -2.62
N LYS A 65 -9.70 12.06 -2.35
CA LYS A 65 -8.53 12.20 -3.23
C LYS A 65 -7.78 10.89 -3.42
N TYR A 66 -7.61 10.13 -2.33
CA TYR A 66 -6.90 8.84 -2.31
C TYR A 66 -7.87 7.66 -2.19
N PHE A 67 -9.09 7.81 -2.72
CA PHE A 67 -10.12 6.79 -2.61
C PHE A 67 -9.67 5.46 -3.21
N GLY A 68 -9.81 4.36 -2.45
CA GLY A 68 -9.33 3.03 -2.84
C GLY A 68 -7.87 2.72 -2.48
N ASP A 69 -7.11 3.70 -1.99
CA ASP A 69 -5.72 3.55 -1.54
C ASP A 69 -5.62 3.69 -0.01
N ALA A 70 -5.82 2.57 0.70
CA ALA A 70 -5.88 2.56 2.16
C ALA A 70 -4.54 2.95 2.81
N GLU A 71 -3.42 2.70 2.15
CA GLU A 71 -2.08 3.02 2.64
C GLU A 71 -1.82 4.52 2.56
N ALA A 72 -2.04 5.13 1.40
CA ALA A 72 -1.92 6.58 1.22
C ALA A 72 -2.88 7.34 2.16
N ILE A 73 -4.12 6.86 2.32
CA ILE A 73 -5.07 7.45 3.28
C ILE A 73 -4.50 7.41 4.71
N GLY A 74 -3.95 6.26 5.13
CA GLY A 74 -3.38 6.08 6.47
C GLY A 74 -2.19 6.98 6.75
N GLU A 75 -1.28 7.10 5.78
CA GLU A 75 -0.11 7.98 5.88
C GLU A 75 -0.52 9.46 5.95
N LYS A 76 -1.35 9.93 5.00
CA LYS A 76 -1.82 11.31 4.95
C LYS A 76 -2.68 11.67 6.17
N GLN A 77 -3.48 10.73 6.68
CA GLN A 77 -4.21 10.91 7.94
C GLN A 77 -3.25 11.09 9.13
N THR A 78 -2.16 10.33 9.17
CA THR A 78 -1.15 10.48 10.24
C THR A 78 -0.45 11.83 10.18
N LEU A 79 -0.10 12.29 8.97
CA LEU A 79 0.46 13.62 8.75
C LEU A 79 -0.52 14.73 9.12
N LEU A 80 -1.80 14.59 8.76
CA LEU A 80 -2.87 15.52 9.13
C LEU A 80 -3.03 15.62 10.66
N ASN A 81 -3.05 14.47 11.34
CA ASN A 81 -3.14 14.41 12.80
C ASN A 81 -1.95 15.13 13.46
N LYS A 82 -0.72 14.92 12.96
CA LYS A 82 0.48 15.62 13.44
C LYS A 82 0.39 17.14 13.21
N LYS A 83 -0.04 17.57 12.01
CA LYS A 83 -0.17 18.99 11.64
C LYS A 83 -1.14 19.75 12.53
N HIS A 84 -2.24 19.11 12.93
CA HIS A 84 -3.29 19.72 13.75
C HIS A 84 -3.18 19.36 15.25
N HIS A 85 -2.06 18.76 15.67
CA HIS A 85 -1.81 18.35 17.06
C HIS A 85 -2.91 17.45 17.68
N TYR A 86 -3.53 16.61 16.86
CA TYR A 86 -4.50 15.62 17.32
C TYR A 86 -3.78 14.36 17.79
N HIS A 87 -4.16 13.87 18.98
CA HIS A 87 -3.59 12.65 19.55
C HIS A 87 -4.70 11.62 19.84
N PRO A 88 -4.72 10.46 19.14
CA PRO A 88 -5.72 9.43 19.37
C PRO A 88 -5.75 8.90 20.82
N LEU A 89 -4.57 8.70 21.43
CA LEU A 89 -4.44 8.13 22.77
C LEU A 89 -4.94 9.04 23.89
N LEU A 90 -5.06 10.36 23.68
CA LEU A 90 -5.63 11.27 24.68
C LEU A 90 -7.09 10.93 25.01
N SER A 91 -7.81 10.28 24.08
CA SER A 91 -9.18 9.81 24.32
C SER A 91 -9.26 8.64 25.31
N LEU A 92 -8.16 7.95 25.60
CA LEU A 92 -8.09 6.84 26.54
C LEU A 92 -7.77 7.28 27.98
N ILE A 93 -7.25 8.50 28.18
CA ILE A 93 -6.85 9.00 29.49
C ILE A 93 -8.02 9.05 30.49
N PRO A 94 -9.23 9.51 30.11
CA PRO A 94 -10.39 9.49 31.01
C PRO A 94 -10.74 8.09 31.50
N LEU A 95 -10.62 7.08 30.63
CA LEU A 95 -10.87 5.69 31.00
C LEU A 95 -9.81 5.19 32.00
N ALA A 96 -8.54 5.50 31.77
CA ALA A 96 -7.47 5.14 32.70
C ALA A 96 -7.66 5.78 34.09
N ALA A 97 -7.99 7.07 34.13
CA ALA A 97 -8.33 7.77 35.37
C ALA A 97 -9.55 7.15 36.07
N GLN A 98 -10.59 6.79 35.30
CA GLN A 98 -11.79 6.14 35.82
C GLN A 98 -11.49 4.77 36.43
N ILE A 99 -10.62 3.96 35.80
CA ILE A 99 -10.19 2.66 36.32
C ILE A 99 -9.44 2.81 37.65
N LEU A 100 -8.55 3.80 37.77
CA LEU A 100 -7.85 4.07 39.03
C LEU A 100 -8.80 4.46 40.17
N VAL A 101 -9.81 5.27 39.87
CA VAL A 101 -10.85 5.64 40.85
C VAL A 101 -11.65 4.41 41.28
N LEU A 102 -12.01 3.54 40.34
CA LEU A 102 -12.76 2.31 40.65
C LEU A 102 -11.99 1.42 41.62
N PHE A 103 -10.71 1.15 41.36
CA PHE A 103 -9.88 0.32 42.22
C PHE A 103 -9.78 0.85 43.65
N GLY A 104 -9.59 2.17 43.82
CA GLY A 104 -9.55 2.75 45.16
C GLY A 104 -10.91 2.72 45.86
N LEU A 105 -12.01 2.91 45.12
CA LEU A 105 -13.35 2.93 45.71
C LEU A 105 -13.85 1.54 46.12
N VAL A 106 -13.49 0.48 45.39
CA VAL A 106 -13.80 -0.91 45.78
C VAL A 106 -13.28 -1.21 47.18
N GLU A 107 -12.02 -0.88 47.45
CA GLU A 107 -11.38 -1.07 48.76
C GLU A 107 -12.06 -0.26 49.87
N VAL A 108 -12.47 0.98 49.56
CA VAL A 108 -13.21 1.82 50.52
C VAL A 108 -14.57 1.19 50.84
N ILE A 109 -15.29 0.68 49.84
CA ILE A 109 -16.60 0.06 50.05
C ILE A 109 -16.48 -1.23 50.86
N HIS A 110 -15.56 -2.13 50.51
CA HIS A 110 -15.30 -3.34 51.31
C HIS A 110 -14.87 -2.98 52.74
N GLY A 111 -13.98 -2.00 52.90
CA GLY A 111 -13.59 -1.50 54.21
C GLY A 111 -14.77 -1.00 55.06
N ILE A 112 -15.80 -0.43 54.45
CA ILE A 112 -17.00 0.03 55.17
C ILE A 112 -17.97 -1.13 55.46
N THR A 113 -18.17 -2.03 54.50
CA THR A 113 -19.16 -3.11 54.58
C THR A 113 -18.70 -4.26 55.48
N ASP A 114 -17.42 -4.60 55.44
CA ASP A 114 -16.84 -5.74 56.16
C ASP A 114 -16.76 -5.47 57.68
N HIS A 115 -16.71 -4.19 58.08
CA HIS A 115 -16.78 -3.77 59.47
C HIS A 115 -18.22 -3.66 60.01
N GLY A 116 -19.23 -3.93 59.17
CA GLY A 116 -20.64 -4.00 59.59
C GLY A 116 -21.25 -2.66 60.00
N ALA A 117 -20.86 -1.55 59.35
CA ALA A 117 -21.42 -0.25 59.67
C ALA A 117 -22.96 -0.20 59.41
N PRO A 118 -23.76 0.48 60.24
CA PRO A 118 -25.22 0.53 60.05
C PRO A 118 -25.61 1.06 58.66
N GLY A 119 -26.52 0.35 57.97
CA GLY A 119 -27.05 0.74 56.65
C GLY A 119 -26.21 0.31 55.44
N THR A 120 -25.20 -0.56 55.62
CA THR A 120 -24.31 -1.02 54.54
C THR A 120 -24.61 -2.43 54.03
N GLU A 121 -25.59 -3.12 54.62
CA GLU A 121 -25.93 -4.52 54.30
C GLU A 121 -26.19 -4.72 52.80
N PHE A 122 -27.06 -3.89 52.20
CA PHE A 122 -27.32 -3.96 50.76
C PHE A 122 -26.15 -3.40 49.93
N LEU A 123 -25.38 -2.46 50.47
CA LEU A 123 -24.26 -1.80 49.77
C LEU A 123 -23.14 -2.78 49.42
N GLY A 124 -22.89 -3.76 50.29
CA GLY A 124 -21.86 -4.78 50.11
C GLY A 124 -22.30 -6.02 49.33
N MET A 125 -23.59 -6.18 49.02
CA MET A 125 -24.09 -7.37 48.32
C MET A 125 -23.57 -7.44 46.88
N VAL A 126 -23.14 -8.62 46.47
CA VAL A 126 -22.69 -8.93 45.11
C VAL A 126 -23.76 -9.79 44.41
N PRO A 127 -24.34 -9.35 43.27
CA PRO A 127 -25.46 -10.04 42.62
C PRO A 127 -25.24 -11.52 42.31
N ILE A 128 -24.06 -11.88 41.80
CA ILE A 128 -23.80 -13.29 41.47
C ILE A 128 -23.68 -14.20 42.70
N GLU A 129 -23.37 -13.63 43.87
CA GLU A 129 -23.18 -14.36 45.10
C GLU A 129 -24.47 -14.47 45.91
N ASP A 130 -25.27 -13.39 45.96
CA ASP A 130 -26.49 -13.35 46.76
C ASP A 130 -27.73 -13.93 46.05
N GLY A 131 -27.75 -13.95 44.71
CA GLY A 131 -28.91 -14.38 43.92
C GLY A 131 -30.20 -13.58 44.19
N GLY A 132 -30.09 -12.41 44.81
CA GLY A 132 -31.18 -11.73 45.51
C GLY A 132 -31.57 -10.37 44.91
N LEU A 133 -32.01 -9.45 45.77
CA LEU A 133 -32.48 -8.11 45.36
C LEU A 133 -31.39 -7.25 44.70
N SER A 134 -30.10 -7.55 44.92
CA SER A 134 -29.00 -6.77 44.36
C SER A 134 -28.89 -6.86 42.83
N TRP A 135 -29.53 -7.84 42.18
CA TRP A 135 -29.68 -7.93 40.71
C TRP A 135 -30.34 -6.71 40.07
N ILE A 136 -31.04 -5.87 40.84
CA ILE A 136 -31.54 -4.58 40.36
C ILE A 136 -30.40 -3.63 39.96
N MET A 137 -29.23 -3.73 40.61
CA MET A 137 -28.12 -2.81 40.41
C MET A 137 -27.45 -2.94 39.03
N PRO A 138 -27.11 -4.14 38.53
CA PRO A 138 -26.66 -4.30 37.15
C PRO A 138 -27.65 -3.73 36.13
N LEU A 139 -28.96 -3.94 36.32
CA LEU A 139 -30.00 -3.42 35.43
C LEU A 139 -30.06 -1.89 35.43
N LEU A 140 -29.99 -1.27 36.61
CA LEU A 140 -29.93 0.18 36.74
C LEU A 140 -28.64 0.77 36.18
N ALA A 141 -27.49 0.08 36.36
CA ALA A 141 -26.23 0.46 35.76
C ALA A 141 -26.30 0.41 34.23
N GLY A 142 -26.85 -0.67 33.65
CA GLY A 142 -27.13 -0.79 32.23
C GLY A 142 -28.06 0.31 31.71
N LEU A 143 -29.15 0.61 32.43
CA LEU A 143 -30.07 1.70 32.08
C LEU A 143 -29.38 3.06 32.11
N SER A 144 -28.54 3.33 33.12
CA SER A 144 -27.77 4.58 33.19
C SER A 144 -26.79 4.72 32.01
N ALA A 145 -26.18 3.62 31.55
CA ALA A 145 -25.31 3.61 30.38
C ALA A 145 -26.09 3.86 29.08
N VAL A 146 -27.31 3.34 28.96
CA VAL A 146 -28.23 3.67 27.85
C VAL A 146 -28.53 5.18 27.83
N VAL A 147 -28.94 5.75 28.98
CA VAL A 147 -29.25 7.18 29.10
C VAL A 147 -28.03 8.03 28.75
N MET A 148 -26.85 7.68 29.28
CA MET A 148 -25.60 8.36 28.95
C MET A 148 -25.28 8.26 27.46
N GLY A 149 -25.37 7.07 26.86
CA GLY A 149 -25.10 6.88 25.43
C GLY A 149 -26.01 7.74 24.53
N PHE A 150 -27.32 7.79 24.84
CA PHE A 150 -28.26 8.66 24.14
C PHE A 150 -27.96 10.15 24.29
N ALA A 151 -27.50 10.57 25.47
CA ALA A 151 -27.07 11.94 25.69
C ALA A 151 -25.79 12.25 24.90
N GLN A 152 -24.74 11.44 25.05
CA GLN A 152 -23.44 11.63 24.41
C GLN A 152 -23.54 11.65 22.88
N ASN A 153 -24.39 10.82 22.27
CA ASN A 153 -24.68 10.87 20.83
C ASN A 153 -25.17 12.25 20.32
N ARG A 154 -25.70 13.10 21.22
CA ARG A 154 -26.20 14.44 20.89
C ARG A 154 -25.27 15.56 21.34
N ILE A 155 -24.72 15.45 22.56
CA ILE A 155 -23.95 16.54 23.19
C ILE A 155 -22.44 16.40 23.02
N ASN A 156 -21.90 15.21 22.75
CA ASN A 156 -20.47 15.04 22.52
C ASN A 156 -20.15 15.37 21.05
N PRO A 157 -19.24 16.32 20.77
CA PRO A 157 -18.96 16.77 19.41
C PRO A 157 -18.46 15.64 18.52
N LEU A 158 -17.59 14.76 19.02
CA LEU A 158 -17.01 13.67 18.23
C LEU A 158 -18.00 12.51 18.04
N GLN A 159 -18.63 12.06 19.13
CA GLN A 159 -19.59 10.95 19.06
C GLN A 159 -20.82 11.30 18.22
N ARG A 160 -21.21 12.57 18.15
CA ARG A 160 -22.28 13.04 17.27
C ARG A 160 -21.96 12.83 15.79
N GLU A 161 -20.70 12.98 15.38
CA GLU A 161 -20.29 12.89 13.97
C GLU A 161 -19.88 11.48 13.52
N GLN A 162 -19.75 10.54 14.46
CA GLN A 162 -19.54 9.12 14.18
C GLN A 162 -20.68 8.49 13.34
N SER A 163 -20.33 7.46 12.59
CA SER A 163 -21.27 6.63 11.84
C SER A 163 -22.25 5.91 12.77
N LYS A 164 -23.37 5.42 12.22
CA LYS A 164 -24.35 4.63 13.00
C LYS A 164 -23.72 3.38 13.61
N MET A 165 -22.83 2.72 12.88
CA MET A 165 -22.14 1.51 13.34
C MET A 165 -21.20 1.81 14.52
N GLU A 166 -20.42 2.88 14.44
CA GLU A 166 -19.50 3.30 15.52
C GLU A 166 -20.27 3.71 16.79
N LYS A 167 -21.37 4.46 16.64
CA LYS A 167 -22.26 4.82 17.76
C LYS A 167 -22.85 3.59 18.43
N ASN A 168 -23.35 2.65 17.64
CA ASN A 168 -23.94 1.42 18.17
C ASN A 168 -22.89 0.55 18.88
N THR A 169 -21.67 0.48 18.33
CA THR A 169 -20.55 -0.25 18.93
C THR A 169 -20.15 0.36 20.27
N THR A 170 -19.96 1.68 20.31
CA THR A 170 -19.55 2.40 21.52
C THR A 170 -20.61 2.31 22.62
N ASN A 171 -21.88 2.56 22.28
CA ASN A 171 -22.98 2.46 23.24
C ASN A 171 -23.20 1.01 23.68
N GLY A 172 -23.16 0.06 22.75
CA GLY A 172 -23.32 -1.37 23.03
C GLY A 172 -22.24 -1.90 23.98
N LEU A 173 -20.97 -1.55 23.75
CA LEU A 173 -19.87 -1.91 24.64
C LEU A 173 -20.09 -1.37 26.06
N SER A 174 -20.47 -0.10 26.20
CA SER A 174 -20.74 0.51 27.51
C SER A 174 -21.89 -0.16 28.26
N ILE A 175 -22.98 -0.49 27.55
CA ILE A 175 -24.16 -1.17 28.13
C ILE A 175 -23.80 -2.59 28.57
N VAL A 176 -23.16 -3.37 27.70
CA VAL A 176 -22.74 -4.75 28.00
C VAL A 176 -21.75 -4.75 29.16
N LEU A 177 -20.77 -3.85 29.16
CA LEU A 177 -19.81 -3.73 30.24
C LEU A 177 -20.50 -3.41 31.57
N SER A 178 -21.45 -2.48 31.58
CA SER A 178 -22.18 -2.09 32.78
C SER A 178 -23.07 -3.22 33.32
N LEU A 179 -23.73 -3.97 32.44
CA LEU A 179 -24.57 -5.12 32.82
C LEU A 179 -23.72 -6.29 33.33
N VAL A 180 -22.65 -6.66 32.59
CA VAL A 180 -21.82 -7.81 32.93
C VAL A 180 -20.98 -7.52 34.16
N LEU A 181 -20.25 -6.41 34.22
CA LEU A 181 -19.42 -6.09 35.39
C LEU A 181 -20.27 -5.79 36.62
N GLY A 182 -21.44 -5.17 36.46
CA GLY A 182 -22.38 -4.91 37.54
C GLY A 182 -22.75 -6.16 38.34
N VAL A 183 -22.77 -7.33 37.70
CA VAL A 183 -23.11 -8.61 38.34
C VAL A 183 -22.03 -9.12 39.29
N TYR A 184 -20.76 -8.74 39.07
CA TYR A 184 -19.60 -9.23 39.83
C TYR A 184 -19.08 -8.22 40.86
N VAL A 185 -19.71 -7.07 41.02
CA VAL A 185 -19.27 -6.03 41.97
C VAL A 185 -20.33 -5.79 43.04
N ALA A 186 -19.91 -5.26 44.18
CA ALA A 186 -20.81 -4.84 45.24
C ALA A 186 -21.82 -3.79 44.75
N ALA A 187 -23.03 -3.80 45.30
CA ALA A 187 -24.10 -2.87 44.95
C ALA A 187 -23.68 -1.39 45.04
N GLY A 188 -22.83 -1.04 46.02
CA GLY A 188 -22.27 0.30 46.15
C GLY A 188 -21.36 0.71 44.98
N MET A 189 -20.63 -0.24 44.39
CA MET A 189 -19.84 0.02 43.17
C MET A 189 -20.73 0.21 41.95
N ALA A 190 -21.77 -0.60 41.81
CA ALA A 190 -22.76 -0.41 40.75
C ALA A 190 -23.49 0.94 40.89
N PHE A 191 -23.78 1.37 42.10
CA PHE A 191 -24.34 2.69 42.39
C PHE A 191 -23.41 3.82 42.01
N TYR A 192 -22.12 3.70 42.34
CA TYR A 192 -21.11 4.64 41.87
C TYR A 192 -21.09 4.74 40.33
N TRP A 193 -21.17 3.62 39.60
CA TRP A 193 -21.26 3.65 38.14
C TRP A 193 -22.50 4.39 37.64
N ILE A 194 -23.66 4.17 38.26
CA ILE A 194 -24.89 4.89 37.92
C ILE A 194 -24.69 6.40 38.11
N CYS A 195 -24.19 6.83 39.27
CA CYS A 195 -23.90 8.23 39.55
C CYS A 195 -22.87 8.80 38.56
N SER A 196 -21.81 8.06 38.25
CA SER A 196 -20.75 8.47 37.34
C SER A 196 -21.24 8.65 35.91
N ASN A 197 -22.08 7.74 35.41
CA ASN A 197 -22.69 7.82 34.08
C ASN A 197 -23.60 9.05 33.96
N LEU A 198 -24.44 9.31 34.96
CA LEU A 198 -25.29 10.50 34.99
C LEU A 198 -24.46 11.79 35.09
N MET A 199 -23.43 11.79 35.94
CA MET A 199 -22.52 12.93 36.05
C MET A 199 -21.69 13.17 34.79
N ALA A 200 -21.37 12.14 34.00
CA ALA A 200 -20.68 12.31 32.73
C ALA A 200 -21.51 13.15 31.73
N ILE A 201 -22.85 13.04 31.78
CA ILE A 201 -23.75 13.90 30.99
C ILE A 201 -23.61 15.35 31.43
N VAL A 202 -23.61 15.61 32.74
CA VAL A 202 -23.47 16.95 33.32
C VAL A 202 -22.10 17.55 32.99
N VAL A 203 -21.01 16.79 33.18
CA VAL A 203 -19.64 17.21 32.83
C VAL A 203 -19.55 17.55 31.35
N GLN A 204 -20.11 16.74 30.47
CA GLN A 204 -20.12 17.02 29.04
C GLN A 204 -20.93 18.28 28.68
N ALA A 205 -22.08 18.50 29.35
CA ALA A 205 -22.86 19.71 29.19
C ALA A 205 -22.08 20.96 29.66
N LEU A 206 -21.37 20.87 30.78
CA LEU A 206 -20.49 21.93 31.27
C LEU A 206 -19.31 22.18 30.33
N CYS A 207 -18.67 21.14 29.80
CA CYS A 207 -17.65 21.25 28.75
C CYS A 207 -18.17 22.04 27.55
N ASN A 208 -19.38 21.74 27.08
CA ASN A 208 -20.00 22.45 25.94
C ASN A 208 -20.34 23.91 26.27
N LEU A 209 -20.67 24.20 27.53
CA LEU A 209 -20.95 25.56 27.99
C LEU A 209 -19.67 26.40 28.03
N ILE A 210 -18.60 25.84 28.59
CA ILE A 210 -17.27 26.46 28.69
C ILE A 210 -16.66 26.62 27.29
N MET A 211 -16.78 25.58 26.47
CA MET A 211 -16.18 25.50 25.13
C MET A 211 -17.22 25.04 24.11
N ARG A 212 -17.82 26.04 23.44
CA ARG A 212 -18.89 25.82 22.46
C ARG A 212 -18.33 25.25 21.14
N PRO A 213 -18.64 23.99 20.77
CA PRO A 213 -18.07 23.36 19.57
C PRO A 213 -18.38 24.11 18.26
N ALA A 214 -19.57 24.70 18.16
CA ALA A 214 -20.01 25.45 16.98
C ALA A 214 -19.18 26.70 16.65
N LYS A 215 -18.32 27.18 17.57
CA LYS A 215 -17.38 28.26 17.27
C LYS A 215 -16.13 27.80 16.51
N TYR A 216 -15.83 26.50 16.55
CA TYR A 216 -14.57 25.94 16.06
C TYR A 216 -14.76 24.99 14.86
N ILE A 217 -15.99 24.58 14.60
CA ILE A 217 -16.34 23.56 13.60
C ILE A 217 -17.20 24.22 12.52
N ASP A 218 -16.73 24.12 11.26
CA ASP A 218 -17.55 24.43 10.10
C ASP A 218 -18.42 23.22 9.73
N TYR A 219 -19.67 23.23 10.20
CA TYR A 219 -20.61 22.16 9.93
C TYR A 219 -21.10 22.13 8.48
N ALA A 220 -21.04 23.24 7.75
CA ALA A 220 -21.45 23.29 6.35
C ALA A 220 -20.40 22.60 5.48
N GLU A 221 -19.12 22.91 5.70
CA GLU A 221 -18.01 22.25 5.01
C GLU A 221 -17.93 20.76 5.35
N LEU A 222 -18.13 20.41 6.63
CA LEU A 222 -18.17 19.02 7.07
C LEU A 222 -19.29 18.23 6.37
N ALA A 223 -20.50 18.81 6.29
CA ALA A 223 -21.61 18.17 5.60
C ALA A 223 -21.33 17.98 4.10
N ALA A 224 -20.78 19.00 3.42
CA ALA A 224 -20.43 18.93 2.01
C ALA A 224 -19.39 17.85 1.72
N SER A 225 -18.29 17.82 2.49
CA SER A 225 -17.23 16.81 2.34
C SER A 225 -17.73 15.37 2.58
N ARG A 226 -18.78 15.21 3.39
CA ARG A 226 -19.37 13.90 3.68
C ARG A 226 -20.23 13.39 2.53
N VAL A 227 -21.02 14.27 1.91
CA VAL A 227 -21.80 13.92 0.70
C VAL A 227 -20.87 13.42 -0.39
N GLU A 228 -19.79 14.15 -0.66
CA GLU A 228 -18.76 13.78 -1.64
C GLU A 228 -18.15 12.39 -1.34
N LEU A 229 -17.76 12.15 -0.09
CA LEU A 229 -17.20 10.86 0.33
C LEU A 229 -18.23 9.72 0.28
N ASP A 230 -19.48 9.97 0.66
CA ASP A 230 -20.55 8.98 0.66
C ASP A 230 -20.97 8.60 -0.77
N GLU A 231 -20.98 9.55 -1.70
CA GLU A 231 -21.16 9.29 -3.14
C GLU A 231 -20.09 8.33 -3.66
N LEU A 232 -18.80 8.61 -3.38
CA LEU A 232 -17.68 7.72 -3.72
C LEU A 232 -17.79 6.34 -3.09
N ASN A 233 -18.13 6.24 -1.80
CA ASN A 233 -18.37 4.97 -1.11
C ASN A 233 -19.53 4.17 -1.72
N ALA A 234 -20.57 4.83 -2.23
CA ALA A 234 -21.68 4.15 -2.88
C ALA A 234 -21.26 3.44 -4.18
N PHE A 235 -20.29 3.97 -4.93
CA PHE A 235 -19.77 3.34 -6.15
C PHE A 235 -18.97 2.05 -5.89
N THR A 236 -18.33 1.92 -4.71
CA THR A 236 -17.50 0.74 -4.35
C THR A 236 -18.14 -0.17 -3.32
N ALA A 237 -19.38 0.10 -2.93
CA ALA A 237 -20.12 -0.72 -1.98
C ALA A 237 -20.03 -2.20 -2.38
N ARG A 238 -19.46 -3.01 -1.47
CA ARG A 238 -19.12 -4.41 -1.70
C ARG A 238 -20.34 -5.16 -2.24
N LYS A 239 -20.32 -5.54 -3.52
CA LYS A 239 -21.39 -6.33 -4.17
C LYS A 239 -21.52 -7.74 -3.57
N THR A 240 -20.49 -8.23 -2.87
CA THR A 240 -20.46 -9.56 -2.25
C THR A 240 -20.60 -9.49 -0.71
N PRO A 241 -21.57 -10.22 -0.13
CA PRO A 241 -21.80 -10.24 1.31
C PRO A 241 -20.63 -10.77 2.14
N TRP A 242 -20.51 -10.29 3.38
CA TRP A 242 -19.45 -10.64 4.34
C TRP A 242 -19.35 -12.14 4.70
N TYR A 243 -20.43 -12.90 4.48
CA TYR A 243 -20.49 -14.35 4.76
C TYR A 243 -20.05 -15.23 3.58
N LYS A 244 -19.82 -14.68 2.38
CA LYS A 244 -19.31 -15.48 1.25
C LYS A 244 -17.83 -15.75 1.45
N ARG A 245 -17.47 -17.03 1.63
CA ARG A 245 -16.08 -17.51 1.66
C ARG A 245 -15.38 -17.16 0.35
N ASP A 246 -14.13 -16.76 0.45
CA ASP A 246 -13.25 -16.55 -0.71
C ASP A 246 -13.15 -17.87 -1.51
N PRO A 247 -13.59 -17.91 -2.78
CA PRO A 247 -13.53 -19.12 -3.61
C PRO A 247 -12.10 -19.62 -3.83
N LEU A 248 -11.08 -18.77 -3.67
CA LEU A 248 -9.67 -19.11 -3.91
C LEU A 248 -8.95 -19.66 -2.67
N ALA A 249 -9.56 -19.58 -1.48
CA ALA A 249 -8.92 -20.00 -0.23
C ALA A 249 -8.51 -21.48 -0.21
N LYS A 250 -9.27 -22.35 -0.91
CA LYS A 250 -8.93 -23.77 -1.04
C LYS A 250 -7.68 -23.96 -1.91
N ARG A 251 -7.65 -23.32 -3.09
CA ARG A 251 -6.52 -23.37 -4.03
C ARG A 251 -5.26 -22.81 -3.40
N GLU A 252 -5.33 -21.63 -2.77
CA GLU A 252 -4.19 -21.02 -2.07
C GLU A 252 -3.62 -21.97 -1.00
N LYS A 253 -4.48 -22.65 -0.24
CA LYS A 253 -4.04 -23.62 0.78
C LYS A 253 -3.34 -24.82 0.15
N GLU A 254 -3.84 -25.33 -0.96
CA GLU A 254 -3.26 -26.46 -1.69
C GLU A 254 -1.90 -26.08 -2.31
N ASP A 255 -1.81 -24.92 -2.97
CA ASP A 255 -0.58 -24.41 -3.57
C ASP A 255 0.47 -24.06 -2.52
N TYR A 256 0.08 -23.42 -1.41
CA TYR A 256 0.99 -23.18 -0.29
C TYR A 256 1.56 -24.50 0.26
N LYS A 257 0.71 -25.52 0.45
CA LYS A 257 1.17 -26.83 0.91
C LYS A 257 2.11 -27.49 -0.10
N ARG A 258 1.78 -27.43 -1.39
CA ARG A 258 2.59 -27.98 -2.47
C ARG A 258 3.95 -27.30 -2.53
N PHE A 259 4.00 -25.97 -2.49
CA PHE A 259 5.23 -25.21 -2.45
C PHE A 259 6.11 -25.59 -1.25
N MET A 260 5.54 -25.63 -0.05
CA MET A 260 6.30 -25.96 1.16
C MET A 260 6.76 -27.42 1.23
N SER A 261 6.11 -28.34 0.51
CA SER A 261 6.47 -29.77 0.49
C SER A 261 7.69 -30.10 -0.37
N VAL A 262 8.07 -29.23 -1.32
CA VAL A 262 9.25 -29.45 -2.16
C VAL A 262 10.50 -29.06 -1.37
N VAL A 263 11.42 -29.99 -1.16
CA VAL A 263 12.72 -29.74 -0.51
C VAL A 263 13.79 -29.47 -1.57
N GLY A 264 14.75 -28.60 -1.28
CA GLY A 264 15.89 -28.37 -2.17
C GLY A 264 15.55 -27.58 -3.43
N LYS A 265 14.67 -26.57 -3.33
CA LYS A 265 14.37 -25.69 -4.47
C LYS A 265 15.62 -24.92 -4.88
N HIS A 266 16.02 -25.01 -6.14
CA HIS A 266 17.15 -24.24 -6.64
C HIS A 266 16.76 -22.80 -6.95
N ILE A 267 15.67 -22.60 -7.68
CA ILE A 267 15.26 -21.26 -8.10
C ILE A 267 13.76 -21.02 -7.89
N VAL A 268 13.44 -19.85 -7.36
CA VAL A 268 12.08 -19.36 -7.18
C VAL A 268 11.96 -17.99 -7.86
N PHE A 269 11.01 -17.85 -8.76
CA PHE A 269 10.57 -16.56 -9.30
C PHE A 269 9.32 -16.11 -8.57
N TYR A 270 9.20 -14.82 -8.31
CA TYR A 270 8.00 -14.20 -7.76
C TYR A 270 7.52 -13.03 -8.61
N SER A 271 6.23 -13.01 -8.91
CA SER A 271 5.53 -11.86 -9.49
C SER A 271 4.26 -11.51 -8.72
N GLU A 272 3.97 -10.22 -8.62
CA GLU A 272 2.76 -9.74 -7.95
C GLU A 272 1.48 -10.08 -8.73
N ARG A 273 1.51 -10.03 -10.07
CA ARG A 273 0.31 -10.16 -10.90
C ARG A 273 0.59 -10.82 -12.25
N SER A 274 -0.49 -11.23 -12.93
CA SER A 274 -0.43 -11.60 -14.35
C SER A 274 0.18 -10.47 -15.18
N GLY A 275 0.95 -10.84 -16.21
CA GLY A 275 1.66 -9.92 -17.10
C GLY A 275 3.12 -9.64 -16.71
N PHE A 276 3.54 -9.95 -15.49
CA PHE A 276 4.95 -9.78 -15.06
C PHE A 276 5.87 -10.91 -15.53
N TYR A 277 5.32 -12.09 -15.87
CA TYR A 277 6.11 -13.21 -16.41
C TYR A 277 6.99 -12.78 -17.60
N LYS A 278 6.53 -11.82 -18.42
CA LYS A 278 7.28 -11.31 -19.58
C LYS A 278 8.68 -10.78 -19.23
N TYR A 279 8.89 -10.30 -18.00
CA TYR A 279 10.19 -9.82 -17.52
C TYR A 279 11.14 -10.97 -17.14
N PHE A 280 10.59 -12.14 -16.81
CA PHE A 280 11.35 -13.35 -16.49
C PHE A 280 11.46 -14.32 -17.66
N GLN A 281 10.66 -14.12 -18.71
CA GLN A 281 10.41 -15.11 -19.74
C GLN A 281 11.69 -15.64 -20.38
N GLY A 282 12.60 -14.76 -20.84
CA GLY A 282 13.87 -15.17 -21.42
C GLY A 282 14.74 -15.98 -20.47
N ALA A 283 14.86 -15.55 -19.21
CA ALA A 283 15.65 -16.28 -18.22
C ALA A 283 15.05 -17.66 -17.91
N VAL A 284 13.73 -17.74 -17.75
CA VAL A 284 13.01 -18.99 -17.48
C VAL A 284 13.11 -19.96 -18.65
N GLU A 285 12.87 -19.51 -19.88
CA GLU A 285 12.97 -20.33 -21.09
C GLU A 285 14.41 -20.84 -21.28
N TRP A 286 15.40 -19.98 -21.06
CA TRP A 286 16.81 -20.36 -21.15
C TRP A 286 17.19 -21.39 -20.09
N LEU A 287 16.76 -21.22 -18.83
CA LEU A 287 17.01 -22.18 -17.75
C LEU A 287 16.36 -23.54 -18.03
N LEU A 288 15.14 -23.54 -18.54
CA LEU A 288 14.45 -24.78 -18.92
C LEU A 288 15.17 -25.48 -20.09
N ALA A 289 15.76 -24.73 -21.01
CA ALA A 289 16.51 -25.31 -22.14
C ALA A 289 17.92 -25.80 -21.76
N ASN A 290 18.58 -25.18 -20.77
CA ASN A 290 20.00 -25.38 -20.48
C ASN A 290 20.30 -25.97 -19.10
N SER A 291 19.29 -26.37 -18.33
CA SER A 291 19.45 -27.03 -17.04
C SER A 291 18.37 -28.08 -16.83
N ASP A 292 18.55 -28.96 -15.84
CA ASP A 292 17.52 -29.91 -15.38
C ASP A 292 16.69 -29.38 -14.20
N ALA A 293 16.94 -28.14 -13.76
CA ALA A 293 16.29 -27.58 -12.59
C ALA A 293 14.78 -27.39 -12.78
N CYS A 294 14.02 -27.58 -11.71
CA CYS A 294 12.63 -27.14 -11.64
C CYS A 294 12.58 -25.64 -11.34
N VAL A 295 11.84 -24.89 -12.14
CA VAL A 295 11.61 -23.46 -11.95
C VAL A 295 10.34 -23.28 -11.14
N HIS A 296 10.46 -22.86 -9.89
CA HIS A 296 9.29 -22.59 -9.04
C HIS A 296 8.82 -21.15 -9.27
N TYR A 297 7.54 -20.95 -9.59
CA TYR A 297 6.99 -19.63 -9.90
C TYR A 297 5.83 -19.31 -8.95
N VAL A 298 6.01 -18.31 -8.07
CA VAL A 298 4.98 -17.86 -7.13
C VAL A 298 4.29 -16.62 -7.71
N THR A 299 2.96 -16.61 -7.73
CA THR A 299 2.16 -15.48 -8.21
C THR A 299 1.01 -15.17 -7.26
N SER A 300 0.70 -13.88 -7.07
CA SER A 300 -0.50 -13.45 -6.35
C SER A 300 -1.74 -13.32 -7.25
N ASP A 301 -1.65 -13.76 -8.52
CA ASP A 301 -2.78 -13.81 -9.45
C ASP A 301 -3.24 -15.25 -9.71
N PRO A 302 -4.49 -15.63 -9.39
CA PRO A 302 -4.98 -16.98 -9.65
C PRO A 302 -5.10 -17.31 -11.14
N ASN A 303 -5.16 -16.32 -12.02
CA ASN A 303 -5.35 -16.48 -13.46
C ASN A 303 -4.08 -16.20 -14.26
N ASP A 304 -2.92 -16.21 -13.61
CA ASP A 304 -1.64 -15.99 -14.26
C ASP A 304 -1.39 -16.99 -15.41
N GLN A 305 -0.83 -16.50 -16.51
CA GLN A 305 -0.53 -17.30 -17.70
C GLN A 305 0.41 -18.48 -17.41
N VAL A 306 1.23 -18.39 -16.36
CA VAL A 306 2.16 -19.47 -15.98
C VAL A 306 1.45 -20.80 -15.68
N PHE A 307 0.20 -20.78 -15.23
CA PHE A 307 -0.58 -22.00 -15.02
C PHE A 307 -0.84 -22.77 -16.31
N LYS A 308 -1.04 -22.05 -17.42
CA LYS A 308 -1.17 -22.66 -18.75
C LYS A 308 0.19 -23.09 -19.31
N LEU A 309 1.24 -22.29 -19.09
CA LEU A 309 2.59 -22.63 -19.54
C LEU A 309 3.14 -23.90 -18.89
N HIS A 310 2.74 -24.18 -17.64
CA HIS A 310 3.04 -25.43 -16.94
C HIS A 310 2.58 -26.69 -17.70
N GLU A 311 1.44 -26.62 -18.40
CA GLU A 311 0.91 -27.76 -19.17
C GLU A 311 1.87 -28.18 -20.29
N ALA A 312 2.54 -27.20 -20.92
CA ALA A 312 3.56 -27.44 -21.93
C ALA A 312 4.94 -27.77 -21.33
N ASN A 313 5.24 -27.24 -20.14
CA ASN A 313 6.53 -27.40 -19.48
C ASN A 313 6.35 -27.79 -18.00
N PRO A 314 6.28 -29.10 -17.66
CA PRO A 314 6.03 -29.55 -16.30
C PRO A 314 7.08 -29.13 -15.26
N ARG A 315 8.29 -28.74 -15.70
CA ARG A 315 9.37 -28.21 -14.85
C ARG A 315 9.17 -26.75 -14.44
N LEU A 316 8.31 -25.99 -15.13
CA LEU A 316 7.84 -24.69 -14.65
C LEU A 316 6.69 -24.95 -13.68
N MET A 317 6.92 -24.82 -12.38
CA MET A 317 5.96 -25.15 -11.33
C MET A 317 5.29 -23.89 -10.76
N PRO A 318 4.07 -23.53 -11.17
CA PRO A 318 3.40 -22.31 -10.71
C PRO A 318 2.63 -22.54 -9.40
N TYR A 319 2.55 -21.53 -8.54
CA TYR A 319 1.85 -21.55 -7.24
C TYR A 319 1.08 -20.26 -7.02
N TYR A 320 -0.23 -20.34 -6.74
CA TYR A 320 -1.04 -19.18 -6.37
C TYR A 320 -0.98 -18.93 -4.86
N ILE A 321 -0.52 -17.74 -4.46
CA ILE A 321 -0.39 -17.33 -3.05
C ILE A 321 -0.91 -15.91 -2.91
N GLY A 322 -2.00 -15.71 -2.16
CA GLY A 322 -2.56 -14.38 -1.96
C GLY A 322 -1.69 -13.51 -1.04
N ASP A 323 -1.86 -12.19 -1.14
CA ASP A 323 -1.03 -11.16 -0.48
C ASP A 323 -0.87 -11.40 1.03
N LYS A 324 -1.92 -11.87 1.70
CA LYS A 324 -1.88 -12.16 3.15
C LYS A 324 -0.92 -13.29 3.52
N ARG A 325 -0.88 -14.36 2.72
CA ARG A 325 0.01 -15.51 2.98
C ARG A 325 1.39 -15.32 2.36
N LEU A 326 1.50 -14.47 1.36
CA LEU A 326 2.76 -14.17 0.68
C LEU A 326 3.85 -13.73 1.66
N ILE A 327 3.52 -12.81 2.57
CA ILE A 327 4.46 -12.34 3.61
C ILE A 327 5.02 -13.53 4.40
N THR A 328 4.15 -14.42 4.85
CA THR A 328 4.55 -15.62 5.62
C THR A 328 5.37 -16.59 4.77
N LEU A 329 5.05 -16.74 3.48
CA LEU A 329 5.81 -17.56 2.56
C LEU A 329 7.22 -17.01 2.38
N MET A 330 7.37 -15.70 2.16
CA MET A 330 8.68 -15.05 1.94
C MET A 330 9.57 -15.12 3.18
N MET A 331 9.01 -14.88 4.38
CA MET A 331 9.73 -15.06 5.65
C MET A 331 10.19 -16.51 5.88
N LYS A 332 9.55 -17.50 5.24
CA LYS A 332 9.87 -18.92 5.34
C LYS A 332 10.40 -19.49 4.02
N LEU A 333 10.88 -18.63 3.12
CA LEU A 333 11.35 -19.07 1.83
C LEU A 333 12.58 -19.96 2.02
N ASP A 334 12.63 -21.07 1.29
CA ASP A 334 13.77 -21.96 1.23
C ASP A 334 14.03 -22.31 -0.23
N CYS A 335 15.02 -21.61 -0.79
CA CYS A 335 15.57 -21.84 -2.12
C CYS A 335 17.01 -21.31 -2.20
N ASP A 336 17.75 -21.68 -3.25
CA ASP A 336 19.12 -21.17 -3.45
C ASP A 336 19.11 -19.74 -4.00
N VAL A 337 18.25 -19.49 -4.99
CA VAL A 337 18.11 -18.19 -5.67
C VAL A 337 16.63 -17.79 -5.71
N ALA A 338 16.34 -16.53 -5.36
CA ALA A 338 15.00 -15.93 -5.41
C ALA A 338 15.01 -14.71 -6.33
N VAL A 339 14.25 -14.75 -7.42
CA VAL A 339 14.19 -13.69 -8.44
C VAL A 339 12.85 -12.98 -8.39
N MET A 340 12.84 -11.65 -8.39
CA MET A 340 11.60 -10.87 -8.40
C MET A 340 11.76 -9.50 -9.07
N THR A 341 10.63 -8.88 -9.39
CA THR A 341 10.53 -7.52 -9.95
C THR A 341 10.05 -6.49 -8.93
N LEU A 342 9.80 -6.92 -7.69
CA LEU A 342 9.31 -6.10 -6.59
C LEU A 342 10.48 -5.30 -5.99
N ASP A 343 10.32 -4.01 -5.77
CA ASP A 343 11.26 -3.17 -5.04
C ASP A 343 11.17 -3.37 -3.52
N ASP A 344 12.03 -2.69 -2.77
CA ASP A 344 11.88 -2.52 -1.32
C ASP A 344 11.84 -3.82 -0.48
N LEU A 345 12.62 -4.82 -0.91
CA LEU A 345 12.91 -6.01 -0.11
C LEU A 345 13.46 -5.56 1.26
N GLU A 346 12.96 -6.13 2.36
CA GLU A 346 13.28 -5.75 3.75
C GLU A 346 12.84 -4.36 4.23
N ASN A 347 12.51 -3.41 3.35
CA ASN A 347 12.09 -2.07 3.76
C ASN A 347 10.65 -2.05 4.30
N PHE A 348 9.73 -2.80 3.67
CA PHE A 348 8.32 -2.83 4.05
C PHE A 348 7.86 -4.22 4.54
N TYR A 349 6.91 -4.85 3.85
CA TYR A 349 6.21 -6.06 4.31
C TYR A 349 6.83 -7.35 3.78
N ILE A 350 7.51 -7.33 2.63
CA ILE A 350 8.27 -8.48 2.13
C ILE A 350 9.64 -8.51 2.78
N LYS A 351 9.94 -9.62 3.45
CA LYS A 351 11.19 -9.85 4.18
C LYS A 351 11.98 -10.99 3.54
N ARG A 352 13.30 -10.92 3.62
CA ARG A 352 14.19 -12.05 3.34
C ARG A 352 13.87 -13.19 4.33
N SER A 353 14.23 -14.40 3.93
CA SER A 353 13.92 -15.58 4.72
C SER A 353 14.54 -15.51 6.13
N TYR A 354 13.75 -15.92 7.11
CA TYR A 354 14.18 -16.05 8.50
C TYR A 354 14.77 -17.43 8.78
N ILE A 355 14.45 -18.43 7.96
CA ILE A 355 14.90 -19.81 8.13
C ILE A 355 16.17 -20.12 7.34
N ARG A 356 16.40 -19.40 6.24
CA ARG A 356 17.55 -19.61 5.36
C ARG A 356 18.20 -18.28 5.02
N LYS A 357 19.45 -18.08 5.46
CA LYS A 357 20.14 -16.79 5.38
C LYS A 357 21.07 -16.66 4.17
N ASP A 358 21.41 -17.77 3.54
CA ASP A 358 22.29 -17.84 2.37
C ASP A 358 21.53 -17.74 1.04
N ILE A 359 20.22 -17.45 1.02
CA ILE A 359 19.47 -17.25 -0.23
C ILE A 359 20.04 -16.03 -0.95
N GLU A 360 20.27 -16.16 -2.26
CA GLU A 360 20.58 -15.04 -3.12
C GLU A 360 19.31 -14.42 -3.69
N TYR A 361 19.04 -13.16 -3.33
CA TYR A 361 17.94 -12.39 -3.85
C TYR A 361 18.39 -11.56 -5.05
N VAL A 362 17.71 -11.79 -6.17
CA VAL A 362 18.00 -11.19 -7.48
C VAL A 362 16.85 -10.29 -7.89
N TYR A 363 17.13 -9.02 -8.17
CA TYR A 363 16.16 -8.10 -8.75
C TYR A 363 16.26 -8.12 -10.28
N ALA A 364 15.12 -8.31 -10.95
CA ALA A 364 14.98 -8.14 -12.39
C ALA A 364 14.12 -6.89 -12.68
N PHE A 365 14.66 -5.97 -13.47
CA PHE A 365 13.93 -4.74 -13.81
C PHE A 365 12.66 -5.02 -14.61
N HIS A 366 11.65 -4.21 -14.36
CA HIS A 366 10.42 -4.11 -15.15
C HIS A 366 10.31 -2.77 -15.91
N HIS A 367 11.41 -2.00 -15.95
CA HIS A 367 11.55 -0.72 -16.65
C HIS A 367 13.02 -0.48 -17.04
N MET A 368 13.26 0.45 -17.97
CA MET A 368 14.60 0.77 -18.50
C MET A 368 15.06 2.19 -18.11
N THR A 369 14.44 2.75 -17.08
CA THR A 369 14.66 4.13 -16.61
C THR A 369 15.51 4.17 -15.34
N SER A 370 15.76 5.36 -14.80
CA SER A 370 16.66 5.54 -13.65
C SER A 370 16.12 4.91 -12.37
N THR A 371 17.03 4.37 -11.58
CA THR A 371 16.79 3.75 -10.28
C THR A 371 16.61 4.79 -9.16
N HIS A 372 17.25 5.95 -9.27
CA HIS A 372 17.34 6.92 -8.18
C HIS A 372 16.29 8.03 -8.22
N LEU A 373 15.46 8.08 -9.28
CA LEU A 373 14.37 9.06 -9.43
C LEU A 373 13.00 8.42 -9.17
N VAL A 374 12.68 7.34 -9.91
CA VAL A 374 11.34 6.73 -9.93
C VAL A 374 11.15 5.58 -8.94
N CYS A 375 12.21 5.16 -8.24
CA CYS A 375 12.14 4.21 -7.13
C CYS A 375 12.46 4.92 -5.81
N THR A 376 12.16 4.28 -4.68
CA THR A 376 12.56 4.77 -3.35
C THR A 376 14.09 4.71 -3.18
N LYS A 377 14.64 5.53 -2.28
CA LYS A 377 16.09 5.65 -2.05
C LYS A 377 16.73 4.31 -1.68
N GLU A 378 16.02 3.48 -0.91
CA GLU A 378 16.46 2.19 -0.40
C GLU A 378 16.00 0.98 -1.22
N ALA A 379 15.30 1.18 -2.36
CA ALA A 379 14.59 0.14 -3.11
C ALA A 379 15.41 -1.14 -3.38
N PHE A 380 16.72 -1.00 -3.59
CA PHE A 380 17.59 -2.08 -4.04
C PHE A 380 18.62 -2.53 -2.99
N ASP A 381 18.62 -1.96 -1.80
CA ASP A 381 19.71 -2.14 -0.82
C ASP A 381 19.83 -3.55 -0.27
N HIS A 382 18.70 -4.25 -0.23
CA HIS A 382 18.62 -5.58 0.34
C HIS A 382 18.60 -6.68 -0.71
N TYR A 383 18.92 -6.37 -1.96
CA TYR A 383 19.18 -7.37 -3.00
C TYR A 383 20.67 -7.72 -3.06
N ASP A 384 20.98 -8.99 -3.24
CA ASP A 384 22.37 -9.45 -3.41
C ASP A 384 22.83 -9.19 -4.85
N THR A 385 21.90 -9.31 -5.80
CA THR A 385 22.16 -9.18 -7.23
C THR A 385 21.09 -8.31 -7.88
N VAL A 386 21.49 -7.45 -8.81
CA VAL A 386 20.60 -6.68 -9.67
C VAL A 386 20.97 -6.92 -11.13
N LEU A 387 19.99 -7.35 -11.95
CA LEU A 387 20.16 -7.57 -13.38
C LEU A 387 19.97 -6.26 -14.14
N CYS A 388 21.01 -5.43 -14.22
CA CYS A 388 20.95 -4.10 -14.83
C CYS A 388 20.64 -4.18 -16.33
N VAL A 389 19.65 -3.41 -16.77
CA VAL A 389 19.31 -3.27 -18.19
C VAL A 389 20.42 -2.54 -18.95
N GLY A 390 20.98 -1.52 -18.32
CA GLY A 390 21.81 -0.53 -18.99
C GLY A 390 22.90 0.10 -18.13
N PRO A 391 23.86 0.79 -18.75
CA PRO A 391 24.96 1.45 -18.03
C PRO A 391 24.51 2.45 -16.98
N HIS A 392 23.43 3.19 -17.25
CA HIS A 392 22.88 4.19 -16.32
C HIS A 392 22.43 3.57 -15.00
N GLN A 393 21.65 2.47 -15.03
CA GLN A 393 21.22 1.79 -13.80
C GLN A 393 22.40 1.26 -12.99
N LYS A 394 23.42 0.70 -13.65
CA LYS A 394 24.63 0.22 -12.98
C LYS A 394 25.39 1.38 -12.30
N ALA A 395 25.66 2.45 -13.04
CA ALA A 395 26.36 3.62 -12.50
C ALA A 395 25.63 4.25 -11.31
N GLU A 396 24.30 4.35 -11.39
CA GLU A 396 23.48 4.88 -10.29
C GLU A 396 23.54 3.99 -9.03
N LEU A 397 23.44 2.67 -9.20
CA LEU A 397 23.47 1.72 -8.09
C LEU A 397 24.87 1.59 -7.46
N GLU A 398 25.94 1.72 -8.26
CA GLU A 398 27.32 1.80 -7.77
C GLU A 398 27.52 3.07 -6.94
N ARG A 399 27.09 4.21 -7.48
CA ARG A 399 27.21 5.51 -6.81
C ARG A 399 26.41 5.57 -5.50
N ALA A 400 25.18 5.05 -5.51
CA ALA A 400 24.36 4.95 -4.30
C ALA A 400 25.02 4.03 -3.27
N GLY A 401 25.67 2.96 -3.76
CA GLY A 401 26.52 2.05 -2.99
C GLY A 401 27.60 2.77 -2.20
N GLU A 402 28.42 3.55 -2.90
CA GLU A 402 29.53 4.32 -2.33
C GLU A 402 29.06 5.37 -1.32
N MET A 403 27.97 6.07 -1.62
CA MET A 403 27.48 7.17 -0.78
C MET A 403 26.88 6.71 0.54
N ARG A 404 26.29 5.50 0.57
CA ARG A 404 25.47 5.02 1.69
C ARG A 404 26.12 3.88 2.48
N ASP A 405 27.34 3.48 2.13
CA ASP A 405 28.11 2.41 2.77
C ASP A 405 27.33 1.08 2.86
N ILE A 406 26.62 0.74 1.78
CA ILE A 406 25.85 -0.50 1.69
C ILE A 406 26.73 -1.66 1.18
N PRO A 407 26.46 -2.91 1.58
CA PRO A 407 27.21 -4.07 1.13
C PRO A 407 27.30 -4.16 -0.40
N ARG A 408 28.46 -4.59 -0.91
CA ARG A 408 28.68 -4.74 -2.36
C ARG A 408 27.71 -5.77 -2.93
N ARG A 409 26.97 -5.36 -3.96
CA ARG A 409 26.02 -6.17 -4.73
C ARG A 409 26.64 -6.65 -6.04
N ASN A 410 26.11 -7.72 -6.60
CA ASN A 410 26.43 -8.13 -7.97
C ASN A 410 25.56 -7.33 -8.95
N LEU A 411 26.16 -6.37 -9.64
CA LEU A 411 25.48 -5.60 -10.67
C LEU A 411 25.81 -6.21 -12.04
N VAL A 412 24.87 -7.02 -12.54
CA VAL A 412 25.04 -7.81 -13.76
C VAL A 412 24.66 -6.95 -14.96
N GLU A 413 25.58 -6.81 -15.91
CA GLU A 413 25.29 -6.20 -17.21
C GLU A 413 24.42 -7.16 -18.01
N CYS A 414 23.10 -7.04 -17.89
CA CYS A 414 22.18 -8.07 -18.35
C CYS A 414 21.58 -7.75 -19.72
N GLY A 415 21.08 -6.52 -19.90
CA GLY A 415 20.19 -6.18 -21.02
C GLY A 415 18.73 -6.40 -20.66
N TYR A 416 17.83 -6.44 -21.66
CA TYR A 416 16.39 -6.47 -21.41
C TYR A 416 15.63 -7.31 -22.44
N ASP A 417 15.35 -8.57 -22.06
CA ASP A 417 14.70 -9.58 -22.92
C ASP A 417 13.35 -9.12 -23.48
N LEU A 418 12.56 -8.37 -22.69
CA LEU A 418 11.28 -7.84 -23.15
C LEU A 418 11.45 -6.94 -24.37
N LEU A 419 12.42 -6.02 -24.34
CA LEU A 419 12.71 -5.15 -25.48
C LEU A 419 13.20 -5.95 -26.68
N ASP A 420 14.05 -6.95 -26.47
CA ASP A 420 14.54 -7.82 -27.55
C ASP A 420 13.38 -8.53 -28.27
N ARG A 421 12.42 -9.06 -27.51
CA ARG A 421 11.20 -9.69 -28.05
C ARG A 421 10.29 -8.67 -28.74
N GLN A 422 10.12 -7.49 -28.16
CA GLN A 422 9.30 -6.43 -28.74
C GLN A 422 9.87 -5.97 -30.09
N ILE A 423 11.20 -5.80 -30.20
CA ILE A 423 11.88 -5.48 -31.46
C ILE A 423 11.63 -6.58 -32.50
N ALA A 424 11.83 -7.85 -32.14
CA ALA A 424 11.61 -8.97 -33.07
C ALA A 424 10.15 -9.05 -33.54
N ALA A 425 9.19 -8.88 -32.62
CA ALA A 425 7.76 -8.89 -32.94
C ALA A 425 7.38 -7.71 -33.85
N TYR A 426 7.92 -6.52 -33.59
CA TYR A 426 7.70 -5.33 -34.41
C TYR A 426 8.22 -5.50 -35.84
N GLU A 427 9.46 -5.99 -36.00
CA GLU A 427 10.05 -6.24 -37.32
C GLU A 427 9.26 -7.30 -38.11
N SER A 428 8.80 -8.37 -37.45
CA SER A 428 7.93 -9.38 -38.08
C SER A 428 6.62 -8.77 -38.57
N ARG A 429 5.97 -7.92 -37.77
CA ARG A 429 4.71 -7.25 -38.13
C ARG A 429 4.91 -6.27 -39.28
N LYS A 430 6.01 -5.53 -39.27
CA LYS A 430 6.38 -4.59 -40.33
C LYS A 430 6.61 -5.31 -41.65
N ALA A 431 7.30 -6.46 -41.64
CA ALA A 431 7.50 -7.30 -42.82
C ALA A 431 6.17 -7.84 -43.38
N ALA A 432 5.26 -8.29 -42.50
CA ALA A 432 3.93 -8.74 -42.92
C ALA A 432 3.10 -7.61 -43.56
N LYS A 433 3.06 -6.42 -42.95
CA LYS A 433 2.37 -5.24 -43.52
C LYS A 433 2.97 -4.80 -44.85
N ALA A 434 4.29 -4.88 -45.02
CA ALA A 434 4.94 -4.56 -46.29
C ALA A 434 4.51 -5.53 -47.42
N ALA A 435 4.20 -6.79 -47.10
CA ALA A 435 3.73 -7.78 -48.06
C ALA A 435 2.26 -7.59 -48.47
N GLU A 436 1.42 -7.01 -47.60
CA GLU A 436 -0.02 -6.77 -47.85
C GLU A 436 -0.29 -5.51 -48.73
N GLY A 437 0.74 -4.72 -49.02
CA GLY A 437 0.65 -3.50 -49.85
C GLY A 437 0.32 -2.24 -49.04
N ALA A 438 0.86 -1.10 -49.47
CA ALA A 438 0.70 0.18 -48.78
C ALA A 438 -0.70 0.78 -49.00
N GLY A 439 -1.68 0.35 -48.21
CA GLY A 439 -2.92 1.09 -48.03
C GLY A 439 -2.67 2.40 -47.29
N SER A 440 -3.30 3.49 -47.72
CA SER A 440 -3.28 4.75 -46.96
C SER A 440 -4.01 4.53 -45.63
N ARG A 441 -3.28 4.44 -44.52
CA ARG A 441 -3.84 4.37 -43.16
C ARG A 441 -3.71 5.73 -42.48
N ARG A 442 -4.70 6.08 -41.65
CA ARG A 442 -4.59 7.23 -40.75
C ARG A 442 -3.38 7.03 -39.81
N PRO A 443 -2.55 8.06 -39.59
CA PRO A 443 -1.50 7.98 -38.58
C PRO A 443 -2.13 7.80 -37.19
N VAL A 444 -1.50 6.97 -36.36
CA VAL A 444 -2.02 6.62 -35.03
C VAL A 444 -1.21 7.35 -33.97
N VAL A 445 -1.89 8.04 -33.06
CA VAL A 445 -1.26 8.74 -31.92
C VAL A 445 -1.63 8.00 -30.65
N LEU A 446 -0.64 7.47 -29.94
CA LEU A 446 -0.85 6.78 -28.67
C LEU A 446 -0.64 7.76 -27.52
N VAL A 447 -1.67 8.03 -26.74
CA VAL A 447 -1.60 8.82 -25.50
C VAL A 447 -1.47 7.87 -24.33
N ALA A 448 -0.29 7.78 -23.73
CA ALA A 448 0.01 6.84 -22.64
C ALA A 448 0.61 7.57 -21.43
N PRO A 449 -0.20 8.02 -20.46
CA PRO A 449 0.27 8.71 -19.25
C PRO A 449 1.01 7.77 -18.30
N SER A 450 1.80 8.36 -17.41
CA SER A 450 2.45 7.72 -16.28
C SER A 450 1.46 7.39 -15.15
N TRP A 451 1.89 6.49 -14.26
CA TRP A 451 1.22 6.26 -12.98
C TRP A 451 1.88 7.11 -11.89
N GLN A 452 1.22 8.22 -11.56
CA GLN A 452 1.57 9.16 -10.48
C GLN A 452 0.40 10.11 -10.18
N GLU A 453 0.51 10.86 -9.09
CA GLU A 453 -0.33 12.03 -8.85
C GLU A 453 0.01 13.14 -9.87
N ASP A 454 -1.01 13.89 -10.31
CA ASP A 454 -0.84 15.00 -11.24
C ASP A 454 -0.22 14.57 -12.59
N CYS A 455 -0.59 13.37 -13.07
CA CYS A 455 -0.23 12.91 -14.40
C CYS A 455 -0.99 13.67 -15.50
N LEU A 456 -0.60 13.47 -16.75
CA LEU A 456 -1.21 14.13 -17.92
C LEU A 456 -2.74 14.01 -17.94
N LEU A 457 -3.31 12.85 -17.61
CA LEU A 457 -4.76 12.67 -17.60
C LEU A 457 -5.47 13.39 -16.44
N ASP A 458 -4.76 13.68 -15.35
CA ASP A 458 -5.33 14.41 -14.22
C ASP A 458 -5.29 15.93 -14.46
N LEU A 459 -4.21 16.43 -15.08
CA LEU A 459 -3.98 17.87 -15.22
C LEU A 459 -4.46 18.48 -16.54
N CYS A 460 -4.29 17.77 -17.66
CA CYS A 460 -4.41 18.36 -18.98
C CYS A 460 -4.91 17.39 -20.06
N ALA A 461 -5.82 16.46 -19.68
CA ALA A 461 -6.34 15.45 -20.59
C ALA A 461 -7.00 16.07 -21.83
N ASP A 462 -7.83 17.09 -21.65
CA ASP A 462 -8.58 17.69 -22.76
C ASP A 462 -7.68 18.53 -23.65
N GLU A 463 -6.75 19.28 -23.05
CA GLU A 463 -5.72 20.06 -23.74
C GLU A 463 -4.75 19.19 -24.56
N VAL A 464 -4.61 17.90 -24.21
CA VAL A 464 -3.85 16.93 -25.01
C VAL A 464 -4.71 16.29 -26.10
N LEU A 465 -5.96 15.92 -25.81
CA LEU A 465 -6.79 15.18 -26.74
C LEU A 465 -7.39 16.08 -27.83
N GLU A 466 -7.94 17.24 -27.47
CA GLU A 466 -8.64 18.12 -28.41
C GLU A 466 -7.77 18.56 -29.60
N PRO A 467 -6.50 18.98 -29.42
CA PRO A 467 -5.66 19.38 -30.55
C PRO A 467 -5.32 18.25 -31.53
N LEU A 468 -5.48 16.99 -31.13
CA LEU A 468 -5.21 15.81 -31.96
C LEU A 468 -6.45 15.41 -32.80
N LEU A 469 -7.65 15.69 -32.29
CA LEU A 469 -8.90 15.27 -32.92
C LEU A 469 -9.25 16.15 -34.13
N GLY A 470 -9.89 15.55 -35.15
CA GLY A 470 -10.29 16.25 -36.37
C GLY A 470 -9.16 16.56 -37.36
N ARG A 471 -7.91 16.17 -37.05
CA ARG A 471 -6.72 16.37 -37.91
C ARG A 471 -6.37 15.18 -38.79
N GLY A 472 -7.23 14.17 -38.87
CA GLY A 472 -6.99 12.95 -39.66
C GLY A 472 -6.14 11.89 -38.94
N PHE A 473 -5.79 12.10 -37.67
CA PHE A 473 -5.20 11.08 -36.80
C PHE A 473 -6.25 10.12 -36.25
N SER A 474 -5.80 8.94 -35.83
CA SER A 474 -6.53 8.04 -34.94
C SER A 474 -5.86 8.05 -33.57
N VAL A 475 -6.57 8.50 -32.53
CA VAL A 475 -6.02 8.68 -31.19
C VAL A 475 -6.35 7.47 -30.32
N ILE A 476 -5.35 6.83 -29.73
CA ILE A 476 -5.55 5.74 -28.77
C ILE A 476 -5.14 6.25 -27.39
N VAL A 477 -6.04 6.20 -26.41
CA VAL A 477 -5.75 6.57 -25.03
C VAL A 477 -5.53 5.28 -24.23
N ARG A 478 -4.29 5.06 -23.78
CA ARG A 478 -3.82 3.88 -23.05
C ARG A 478 -3.25 4.28 -21.68
N PRO A 479 -4.09 4.49 -20.66
CA PRO A 479 -3.62 4.77 -19.31
C PRO A 479 -2.88 3.57 -18.69
N HIS A 480 -2.11 3.81 -17.63
CA HIS A 480 -1.56 2.73 -16.82
C HIS A 480 -2.70 1.86 -16.22
N PRO A 481 -2.58 0.52 -16.14
CA PRO A 481 -3.64 -0.34 -15.59
C PRO A 481 -4.06 0.01 -14.16
N GLU A 482 -3.12 0.50 -13.34
CA GLU A 482 -3.44 0.93 -11.98
C GLU A 482 -4.27 2.23 -11.96
N TYR A 483 -4.18 3.08 -12.99
CA TYR A 483 -5.00 4.28 -13.14
C TYR A 483 -6.46 3.94 -13.37
N THR A 484 -6.77 3.03 -14.31
CA THR A 484 -8.16 2.62 -14.60
C THR A 484 -8.79 1.90 -13.41
N LYS A 485 -7.98 1.21 -12.60
CA LYS A 485 -8.41 0.52 -11.39
C LYS A 485 -8.66 1.45 -10.21
N ARG A 486 -7.71 2.34 -9.87
CA ARG A 486 -7.82 3.23 -8.70
C ARG A 486 -8.67 4.47 -8.99
N TYR A 487 -8.67 4.96 -10.21
CA TYR A 487 -9.38 6.16 -10.63
C TYR A 487 -10.49 5.86 -11.65
N HIS A 488 -11.19 4.73 -11.48
CA HIS A 488 -12.25 4.27 -12.39
C HIS A 488 -13.30 5.34 -12.70
N ALA A 489 -13.75 6.10 -11.69
CA ALA A 489 -14.74 7.16 -11.89
C ALA A 489 -14.19 8.31 -12.77
N ARG A 490 -12.92 8.70 -12.58
CA ARG A 490 -12.26 9.71 -13.43
C ARG A 490 -12.12 9.19 -14.86
N TRP A 491 -11.75 7.92 -14.99
CA TRP A 491 -11.61 7.24 -16.27
C TRP A 491 -12.93 7.17 -17.05
N GLU A 492 -14.02 6.74 -16.41
CA GLU A 492 -15.35 6.71 -17.03
C GLU A 492 -15.84 8.11 -17.40
N SER A 493 -15.61 9.12 -16.55
CA SER A 493 -15.96 10.51 -16.84
C SER A 493 -15.25 11.01 -18.09
N LEU A 494 -13.95 10.74 -18.22
CA LEU A 494 -13.18 11.09 -19.42
C LEU A 494 -13.76 10.41 -20.67
N GLN A 495 -14.04 9.10 -20.62
CA GLN A 495 -14.65 8.38 -21.74
C GLN A 495 -16.00 8.97 -22.15
N GLN A 496 -16.81 9.39 -21.19
CA GLN A 496 -18.11 10.00 -21.44
C GLN A 496 -17.99 11.36 -22.16
N ARG A 497 -16.98 12.18 -21.84
CA ARG A 497 -16.75 13.47 -22.51
C ARG A 497 -16.53 13.31 -24.02
N TYR A 498 -15.86 12.24 -24.42
CA TYR A 498 -15.53 11.95 -25.82
C TYR A 498 -16.48 10.96 -26.50
N ALA A 499 -17.61 10.61 -25.87
CA ALA A 499 -18.54 9.59 -26.38
C ALA A 499 -19.22 9.95 -27.71
N SER A 500 -19.21 11.22 -28.11
CA SER A 500 -19.74 11.67 -29.40
C SER A 500 -18.79 11.44 -30.59
N TRP A 501 -17.50 11.19 -30.33
CA TRP A 501 -16.51 10.91 -31.37
C TRP A 501 -16.60 9.47 -31.86
N SER A 502 -16.24 9.23 -33.12
CA SER A 502 -16.20 7.89 -33.66
C SER A 502 -15.03 7.10 -33.09
N ARG A 503 -15.16 5.77 -33.04
CA ARG A 503 -14.09 4.88 -32.57
C ARG A 503 -12.81 4.97 -33.43
N ASP A 504 -12.95 5.37 -34.70
CA ASP A 504 -11.81 5.54 -35.61
C ASP A 504 -11.04 6.83 -35.34
N ASP A 505 -11.67 7.83 -34.70
CA ASP A 505 -11.04 9.09 -34.31
C ASP A 505 -10.40 8.98 -32.92
N ILE A 506 -11.11 8.39 -31.96
CA ILE A 506 -10.59 8.14 -30.60
C ILE A 506 -11.02 6.78 -30.05
N TYR A 507 -10.05 6.06 -29.49
CA TYR A 507 -10.27 4.77 -28.84
C TYR A 507 -9.62 4.75 -27.46
N PHE A 508 -10.42 4.45 -26.43
CA PHE A 508 -9.94 4.24 -25.07
C PHE A 508 -9.64 2.76 -24.88
N GLU A 509 -8.35 2.41 -24.78
CA GLU A 509 -7.90 1.03 -24.66
C GLU A 509 -8.30 0.43 -23.31
N GLN A 510 -8.87 -0.77 -23.35
CA GLN A 510 -9.35 -1.49 -22.16
C GLN A 510 -8.53 -2.75 -21.83
N ASP A 511 -7.79 -3.26 -22.82
CA ASP A 511 -6.94 -4.44 -22.68
C ASP A 511 -5.48 -4.02 -22.82
N PHE A 512 -4.70 -4.22 -21.75
CA PHE A 512 -3.28 -3.86 -21.69
C PHE A 512 -2.37 -5.07 -21.85
N SER A 513 -2.92 -6.25 -22.15
CA SER A 513 -2.17 -7.50 -22.24
C SER A 513 -1.33 -7.61 -23.52
N THR A 514 -1.66 -6.84 -24.57
CA THR A 514 -0.91 -6.82 -25.83
C THR A 514 -0.14 -5.51 -26.03
N SER A 515 0.82 -5.55 -26.94
CA SER A 515 1.61 -4.39 -27.39
C SER A 515 1.12 -3.84 -28.74
N ASP A 516 -0.09 -4.20 -29.17
CA ASP A 516 -0.58 -3.86 -30.51
C ASP A 516 -0.68 -2.34 -30.73
N SER A 517 -1.25 -1.61 -29.76
CA SER A 517 -1.35 -0.15 -29.83
C SER A 517 0.02 0.53 -29.85
N VAL A 518 1.02 -0.04 -29.16
CA VAL A 518 2.42 0.42 -29.20
C VAL A 518 3.01 0.22 -30.60
N TYR A 519 2.78 -0.93 -31.23
CA TYR A 519 3.34 -1.24 -32.55
C TYR A 519 2.65 -0.48 -33.70
N ASP A 520 1.35 -0.20 -33.57
CA ASP A 520 0.59 0.50 -34.60
C ASP A 520 0.76 2.02 -34.57
N ALA A 521 1.06 2.58 -33.39
CA ALA A 521 1.27 4.01 -33.19
C ALA A 521 2.45 4.56 -33.98
N ASP A 522 2.30 5.80 -34.46
CA ASP A 522 3.28 6.57 -35.21
C ASP A 522 4.01 7.60 -34.35
N VAL A 523 3.33 8.11 -33.32
CA VAL A 523 3.88 8.99 -32.29
C VAL A 523 3.26 8.60 -30.94
N LEU A 524 4.07 8.62 -29.88
CA LEU A 524 3.60 8.49 -28.51
C LEU A 524 3.51 9.87 -27.86
N VAL A 525 2.39 10.21 -27.24
CA VAL A 525 2.26 11.36 -26.34
C VAL A 525 2.20 10.84 -24.90
N THR A 526 3.11 11.30 -24.06
CA THR A 526 3.26 10.83 -22.68
C THR A 526 3.77 11.96 -21.79
N ASP A 527 3.92 11.70 -20.50
CA ASP A 527 4.52 12.59 -19.51
C ASP A 527 5.83 12.01 -18.97
N TRP A 528 5.80 11.25 -17.88
CA TRP A 528 6.96 10.66 -17.19
C TRP A 528 6.89 9.13 -17.18
N SER A 529 6.25 8.55 -18.20
CA SER A 529 6.04 7.10 -18.28
C SER A 529 7.25 6.39 -18.87
N SER A 530 7.65 5.28 -18.24
CA SER A 530 8.72 4.41 -18.75
C SER A 530 8.36 3.76 -20.10
N ILE A 531 7.08 3.76 -20.49
CA ILE A 531 6.62 3.27 -21.80
C ILE A 531 7.26 4.02 -22.97
N ALA A 532 7.76 5.26 -22.75
CA ALA A 532 8.49 6.00 -23.76
C ALA A 532 9.73 5.23 -24.25
N CYS A 533 10.46 4.57 -23.33
CA CYS A 533 11.59 3.73 -23.69
C CYS A 533 11.12 2.49 -24.47
N GLU A 534 10.07 1.79 -24.00
CA GLU A 534 9.52 0.63 -24.71
C GLU A 534 9.07 0.98 -26.14
N PHE A 535 8.34 2.09 -26.30
CA PHE A 535 7.84 2.55 -27.59
C PHE A 535 8.98 2.95 -28.53
N SER A 536 9.82 3.90 -28.14
CA SER A 536 10.86 4.43 -29.03
C SER A 536 11.92 3.38 -29.33
N PHE A 537 12.40 2.63 -28.34
CA PHE A 537 13.47 1.64 -28.57
C PHE A 537 13.00 0.43 -29.37
N THR A 538 11.71 0.11 -29.33
CA THR A 538 11.11 -0.94 -30.16
C THR A 538 10.87 -0.46 -31.59
N THR A 539 10.16 0.67 -31.74
CA THR A 539 9.58 1.07 -33.02
C THR A 539 10.46 2.03 -33.83
N MET A 540 11.45 2.66 -33.18
CA MET A 540 12.24 3.78 -33.71
C MET A 540 11.42 5.02 -34.03
N LYS A 541 10.30 5.22 -33.34
CA LYS A 541 9.39 6.34 -33.52
C LYS A 541 9.45 7.32 -32.34
N PRO A 542 9.20 8.62 -32.58
CA PRO A 542 9.40 9.65 -31.58
C PRO A 542 8.25 9.77 -30.58
N CYS A 543 8.58 10.37 -29.44
CA CYS A 543 7.62 10.74 -28.40
C CYS A 543 7.42 12.26 -28.34
N VAL A 544 6.24 12.70 -27.89
CA VAL A 544 6.01 14.02 -27.32
C VAL A 544 5.86 13.86 -25.81
N PHE A 545 6.66 14.59 -25.05
CA PHE A 545 6.64 14.57 -23.60
C PHE A 545 5.97 15.83 -23.07
N VAL A 546 4.84 15.71 -22.39
CA VAL A 546 4.16 16.83 -21.75
C VAL A 546 4.83 17.09 -20.39
N ASP A 547 5.19 18.35 -20.14
CA ASP A 547 5.89 18.76 -18.92
C ASP A 547 4.91 18.96 -17.74
N THR A 548 4.28 17.87 -17.33
CA THR A 548 3.58 17.78 -16.04
C THR A 548 4.58 17.74 -14.87
N PRO A 549 4.15 17.89 -13.60
CA PRO A 549 5.02 17.69 -12.45
C PRO A 549 5.80 16.37 -12.54
N MET A 550 7.11 16.45 -12.27
CA MET A 550 8.02 15.33 -12.45
C MET A 550 7.65 14.13 -11.58
N LYS A 551 7.77 12.92 -12.15
CA LYS A 551 7.69 11.67 -11.37
C LYS A 551 8.84 11.55 -10.40
N VAL A 552 8.64 11.95 -9.15
CA VAL A 552 9.65 11.87 -8.10
C VAL A 552 9.17 10.92 -7.01
N THR A 553 9.72 9.72 -6.98
CA THR A 553 9.51 8.77 -5.87
C THR A 553 10.58 8.95 -4.80
N ASN A 554 11.83 9.23 -5.19
CA ASN A 554 12.91 9.59 -4.27
C ASN A 554 13.10 11.11 -4.23
N PRO A 555 12.72 11.81 -3.14
CA PRO A 555 12.88 13.26 -3.02
C PRO A 555 14.36 13.69 -2.99
N ASP A 556 15.28 12.79 -2.63
CA ASP A 556 16.71 13.06 -2.49
C ASP A 556 17.51 12.66 -3.75
N TRP A 557 16.84 12.52 -4.91
CA TRP A 557 17.48 12.02 -6.13
C TRP A 557 18.69 12.86 -6.57
N GLU A 558 18.67 14.18 -6.33
CA GLU A 558 19.75 15.10 -6.67
C GLU A 558 21.06 14.80 -5.91
N GLU A 559 20.98 14.18 -4.73
CA GLU A 559 22.16 13.87 -3.91
C GLU A 559 23.15 12.96 -4.65
N LEU A 560 22.64 12.10 -5.56
CA LEU A 560 23.45 11.14 -6.29
C LEU A 560 24.45 11.83 -7.25
N GLY A 561 24.13 13.05 -7.72
CA GLY A 561 24.96 13.81 -8.65
C GLY A 561 25.02 13.23 -10.07
N ILE A 562 24.08 12.35 -10.42
CA ILE A 562 23.91 11.76 -11.76
C ILE A 562 22.59 12.29 -12.32
N GLU A 563 22.57 12.77 -13.56
CA GLU A 563 21.33 13.17 -14.22
C GLU A 563 20.48 11.92 -14.54
N PRO A 564 19.22 11.83 -14.07
CA PRO A 564 18.34 10.73 -14.40
C PRO A 564 18.14 10.54 -15.91
N ALA A 565 18.15 9.29 -16.36
CA ALA A 565 17.82 8.90 -17.72
C ALA A 565 16.44 9.42 -18.15
N ASP A 566 15.47 9.40 -17.23
CA ASP A 566 14.11 9.93 -17.42
C ASP A 566 14.10 11.42 -17.85
N LEU A 567 15.10 12.19 -17.43
CA LEU A 567 15.30 13.58 -17.84
C LEU A 567 16.15 13.67 -19.10
N ALA A 568 17.31 13.01 -19.08
CA ALA A 568 18.35 13.14 -20.09
C ALA A 568 17.87 12.76 -21.50
N ILE A 569 16.99 11.75 -21.63
CA ILE A 569 16.63 11.19 -22.93
C ILE A 569 15.41 11.84 -23.59
N ARG A 570 14.55 12.59 -22.88
CA ARG A 570 13.25 13.10 -23.38
C ARG A 570 13.40 13.78 -24.75
N ASN A 571 14.29 14.76 -24.81
CA ASN A 571 14.51 15.54 -26.02
C ASN A 571 15.46 14.87 -27.03
N GLN A 572 15.94 13.65 -26.75
CA GLN A 572 16.75 12.84 -27.65
C GLN A 572 15.90 11.83 -28.43
N ILE A 573 14.92 11.22 -27.76
CA ILE A 573 13.97 10.27 -28.37
C ILE A 573 12.64 10.92 -28.76
N GLY A 574 12.50 12.21 -28.52
CA GLY A 574 11.27 12.96 -28.74
C GLY A 574 11.45 14.46 -28.54
N ALA A 575 10.35 15.15 -28.27
CA ALA A 575 10.34 16.58 -27.93
C ALA A 575 9.46 16.81 -26.70
N SER A 576 9.91 17.68 -25.80
CA SER A 576 9.13 18.12 -24.64
C SER A 576 8.26 19.31 -24.99
N LEU A 577 7.07 19.38 -24.41
CA LEU A 577 6.09 20.44 -24.64
C LEU A 577 5.54 20.91 -23.29
N ALA A 578 5.69 22.21 -23.02
CA ALA A 578 5.12 22.82 -21.83
C ALA A 578 3.59 22.78 -21.88
N MET A 579 2.92 22.78 -20.72
CA MET A 579 1.45 22.71 -20.66
C MET A 579 0.79 23.90 -21.38
N GLU A 580 1.43 25.08 -21.36
CA GLU A 580 0.96 26.29 -22.04
C GLU A 580 1.09 26.19 -23.57
N GLU A 581 1.91 25.27 -24.08
CA GLU A 581 2.15 25.05 -25.50
C GLU A 581 1.31 23.91 -26.09
N LEU A 582 0.50 23.22 -25.28
CA LEU A 582 -0.41 22.14 -25.72
C LEU A 582 -1.33 22.51 -26.89
N PRO A 583 -1.80 23.77 -27.08
CA PRO A 583 -2.54 24.12 -28.29
C PRO A 583 -1.80 23.84 -29.61
N ARG A 584 -0.46 23.75 -29.59
CA ARG A 584 0.39 23.41 -30.75
C ARG A 584 0.67 21.91 -30.89
N LEU A 585 0.19 21.08 -29.97
CA LEU A 585 0.49 19.64 -29.93
C LEU A 585 0.16 18.94 -31.26
N GLY A 586 -0.98 19.27 -31.87
CA GLY A 586 -1.37 18.72 -33.16
C GLY A 586 -0.36 19.03 -34.29
N ASP A 587 0.21 20.23 -34.30
CA ASP A 587 1.21 20.64 -35.31
C ASP A 587 2.55 19.90 -35.09
N VAL A 588 2.94 19.71 -33.83
CA VAL A 588 4.15 18.96 -33.45
C VAL A 588 4.03 17.50 -33.86
N VAL A 589 2.89 16.87 -33.61
CA VAL A 589 2.63 15.48 -34.00
C VAL A 589 2.60 15.31 -35.51
N GLU A 590 1.95 16.24 -36.23
CA GLU A 590 1.92 16.23 -37.70
C GLU A 590 3.33 16.28 -38.30
N ASP A 591 4.19 17.14 -37.76
CA ASP A 591 5.59 17.25 -38.17
C ASP A 591 6.40 15.97 -37.92
N MET A 592 6.22 15.35 -36.75
CA MET A 592 6.87 14.08 -36.39
C MET A 592 6.44 12.94 -37.32
N VAL A 593 5.14 12.86 -37.63
CA VAL A 593 4.59 11.86 -38.56
C VAL A 593 5.10 12.10 -39.99
N ALA A 594 5.24 13.34 -40.42
CA ALA A 594 5.74 13.68 -41.75
C ALA A 594 7.24 13.38 -41.94
N ARG A 595 8.02 13.39 -40.85
CA ARG A 595 9.49 13.25 -40.87
C ARG A 595 10.00 12.15 -39.92
N PRO A 596 9.56 10.88 -40.06
CA PRO A 596 9.91 9.82 -39.11
C PRO A 596 11.41 9.48 -39.12
N GLU A 597 12.06 9.58 -40.29
CA GLU A 597 13.50 9.29 -40.43
C GLU A 597 14.40 10.31 -39.72
N ALA A 598 13.89 11.52 -39.42
CA ALA A 598 14.63 12.51 -38.63
C ALA A 598 14.86 12.05 -37.18
N TRP A 599 14.03 11.12 -36.70
CA TRP A 599 14.08 10.60 -35.33
C TRP A 599 14.78 9.24 -35.22
N ARG A 600 14.70 8.41 -36.26
CA ARG A 600 15.23 7.04 -36.26
C ARG A 600 16.68 6.96 -35.75
N ASN A 601 17.59 7.71 -36.36
CA ASN A 601 19.02 7.63 -36.03
C ASN A 601 19.30 8.11 -34.59
N ARG A 602 18.59 9.14 -34.13
CA ARG A 602 18.72 9.67 -32.76
C ARG A 602 18.27 8.63 -31.74
N ILE A 603 17.12 8.00 -31.98
CA ILE A 603 16.58 6.96 -31.10
C ILE A 603 17.49 5.74 -31.09
N GLU A 604 18.03 5.34 -32.24
CA GLU A 604 18.96 4.22 -32.33
C GLU A 604 20.24 4.46 -31.53
N GLU A 605 20.81 5.66 -31.63
CA GLU A 605 21.98 6.05 -30.85
C GLU A 605 21.69 5.97 -29.35
N VAL A 606 20.57 6.55 -28.89
CA VAL A 606 20.16 6.49 -27.48
C VAL A 606 19.95 5.05 -27.01
N ARG A 607 19.24 4.24 -27.78
CA ARG A 607 19.04 2.82 -27.45
C ARG A 607 20.36 2.07 -27.33
N SER A 608 21.31 2.31 -28.23
CA SER A 608 22.59 1.60 -28.25
C SER A 608 23.46 1.85 -27.02
N ARG A 609 23.37 3.06 -26.42
CA ARG A 609 24.06 3.43 -25.19
C ARG A 609 23.30 3.09 -23.91
N MET A 610 21.97 2.91 -24.01
CA MET A 610 21.08 2.65 -22.88
C MET A 610 20.97 1.16 -22.53
N ILE A 611 21.19 0.24 -23.48
CA ILE A 611 20.84 -1.18 -23.32
C ILE A 611 22.08 -2.06 -23.49
N TYR A 612 22.39 -2.86 -22.46
CA TYR A 612 23.42 -3.89 -22.55
C TYR A 612 22.96 -5.05 -23.43
N HIS A 613 23.92 -5.69 -24.11
CA HIS A 613 23.77 -7.00 -24.78
C HIS A 613 22.45 -7.23 -25.54
N LYS A 614 21.97 -6.20 -26.27
CA LYS A 614 20.75 -6.27 -27.09
C LYS A 614 20.71 -7.56 -27.91
N GLY A 615 19.62 -8.31 -27.78
CA GLY A 615 19.37 -9.60 -28.42
C GLY A 615 19.77 -10.82 -27.57
N ARG A 616 20.39 -10.61 -26.39
CA ARG A 616 20.90 -11.68 -25.52
C ARG A 616 20.48 -11.53 -24.06
N GLY A 617 19.55 -10.63 -23.74
CA GLY A 617 19.17 -10.34 -22.35
C GLY A 617 18.67 -11.57 -21.59
N GLY A 618 17.81 -12.39 -22.21
CA GLY A 618 17.30 -13.63 -21.62
C GLY A 618 18.37 -14.70 -21.40
N GLU A 619 19.31 -14.82 -22.34
CA GLU A 619 20.45 -15.75 -22.27
C GLU A 619 21.37 -15.40 -21.09
N ILE A 620 21.74 -14.13 -20.96
CA ILE A 620 22.65 -13.65 -19.91
C ILE A 620 22.01 -13.78 -18.53
N ALA A 621 20.73 -13.41 -18.40
CA ALA A 621 19.98 -13.61 -17.17
C ALA A 621 19.93 -15.09 -16.78
N GLY A 622 19.57 -15.97 -17.71
CA GLY A 622 19.48 -17.41 -17.47
C GLY A 622 20.83 -18.03 -17.09
N ALA A 623 21.90 -17.69 -17.83
CA ALA A 623 23.25 -18.18 -17.58
C ALA A 623 23.78 -17.75 -16.20
N TYR A 624 23.57 -16.48 -15.83
CA TYR A 624 23.94 -15.98 -14.52
C TYR A 624 23.19 -16.74 -13.42
N LEU A 625 21.87 -16.88 -13.52
CA LEU A 625 21.07 -17.58 -12.51
C LEU A 625 21.47 -19.05 -12.34
N LEU A 626 21.80 -19.73 -13.45
CA LEU A 626 22.32 -21.10 -13.41
C LEU A 626 23.67 -21.18 -12.69
N ASP A 627 24.60 -20.28 -12.98
CA ASP A 627 25.89 -20.20 -12.28
C ASP A 627 25.71 -20.01 -10.77
N ARG A 628 24.82 -19.11 -10.36
CA ARG A 628 24.52 -18.89 -8.93
C ARG A 628 23.94 -20.11 -8.25
N MET A 629 23.04 -20.84 -8.93
CA MET A 629 22.52 -22.11 -8.42
C MET A 629 23.64 -23.15 -8.24
N LEU A 630 24.51 -23.32 -9.23
CA LEU A 630 25.63 -24.26 -9.18
C LEU A 630 26.62 -23.91 -8.08
N ALA A 631 26.94 -22.62 -7.90
CA ALA A 631 27.78 -22.15 -6.82
C ALA A 631 27.21 -22.53 -5.44
N LYS A 632 25.91 -22.33 -5.21
CA LYS A 632 25.23 -22.70 -3.95
C LYS A 632 25.18 -24.21 -3.73
N GLN A 633 25.12 -25.01 -4.78
CA GLN A 633 25.22 -26.47 -4.68
C GLN A 633 26.65 -26.91 -4.32
N GLY A 634 27.66 -26.31 -4.97
CA GLY A 634 29.08 -26.56 -4.67
C GLY A 634 29.44 -26.22 -3.23
N ASP A 635 29.02 -25.05 -2.73
CA ASP A 635 29.25 -24.64 -1.34
C ASP A 635 28.70 -25.66 -0.34
N ARG A 636 27.49 -26.18 -0.57
CA ARG A 636 26.88 -27.21 0.29
C ARG A 636 27.60 -28.55 0.21
N ALA A 637 28.10 -28.94 -0.97
CA ALA A 637 28.88 -30.17 -1.12
C ALA A 637 30.22 -30.09 -0.35
N VAL A 638 30.84 -28.91 -0.32
CA VAL A 638 32.05 -28.63 0.47
C VAL A 638 31.75 -28.64 1.97
N GLU A 639 30.66 -27.99 2.41
CA GLU A 639 30.23 -28.02 3.81
C GLU A 639 29.90 -29.44 4.30
N ALA A 640 29.21 -30.23 3.47
CA ALA A 640 28.85 -31.61 3.79
C ALA A 640 30.08 -32.56 3.83
N SER A 641 31.15 -32.24 3.10
CA SER A 641 32.40 -33.02 3.09
C SER A 641 33.42 -32.60 4.15
N GLY A 642 33.18 -31.49 4.88
CA GLY A 642 34.05 -31.02 5.96
C GLY A 642 35.40 -30.46 5.51
N ALA A 643 35.56 -30.15 4.21
CA ALA A 643 36.81 -29.62 3.66
C ALA A 643 37.02 -28.15 4.08
N SER A 644 38.25 -27.80 4.50
CA SER A 644 38.56 -26.48 5.03
C SER A 644 38.73 -25.42 3.93
N ARG A 645 38.57 -24.15 4.30
CA ARG A 645 38.70 -22.95 3.44
C ARG A 645 39.99 -22.86 2.62
N LEU A 646 41.02 -23.65 2.93
CA LEU A 646 42.32 -23.67 2.23
C LEU A 646 42.30 -24.50 0.93
N ASP A 647 41.35 -25.43 0.75
CA ASP A 647 41.20 -26.21 -0.49
C ASP A 647 40.51 -25.42 -1.62
N ARG A 648 40.06 -24.18 -1.34
CA ARG A 648 39.34 -23.30 -2.28
C ARG A 648 40.12 -22.91 -3.54
N ALA A 649 41.45 -23.00 -3.52
CA ALA A 649 42.29 -22.70 -4.69
C ALA A 649 42.48 -23.90 -5.65
N GLY A 650 42.29 -25.14 -5.17
CA GLY A 650 42.52 -26.35 -5.96
C GLY A 650 41.34 -26.73 -6.87
N VAL A 651 40.11 -26.43 -6.44
CA VAL A 651 38.89 -26.77 -7.20
C VAL A 651 38.55 -25.70 -8.25
N ALA A 652 38.82 -24.42 -7.97
CA ALA A 652 38.67 -23.35 -8.95
C ALA A 652 39.66 -23.48 -10.13
N GLY A 653 40.84 -24.09 -9.91
CA GLY A 653 41.83 -24.34 -10.96
C GLY A 653 41.44 -25.44 -11.96
N TRP A 654 40.52 -26.34 -11.61
CA TRP A 654 40.04 -27.40 -12.52
C TRP A 654 39.02 -26.89 -13.55
N ILE A 655 38.17 -25.94 -13.16
CA ILE A 655 37.14 -25.36 -14.04
C ILE A 655 37.78 -24.45 -15.11
N ASP A 656 38.86 -23.75 -14.76
CA ASP A 656 39.58 -22.85 -15.68
C ASP A 656 40.41 -23.62 -16.74
N GLU A 657 40.70 -24.91 -16.51
CA GLU A 657 41.49 -25.76 -17.42
C GLU A 657 40.59 -26.49 -18.45
N GLU A 658 39.34 -26.84 -18.11
CA GLU A 658 38.37 -27.39 -19.08
C GLU A 658 37.82 -26.35 -20.06
N VAL A 659 37.64 -25.09 -19.63
CA VAL A 659 37.21 -24.00 -20.52
C VAL A 659 38.31 -23.60 -21.52
N ARG A 660 39.59 -23.85 -21.20
CA ARG A 660 40.70 -23.64 -22.15
C ARG A 660 40.90 -24.79 -23.13
N HIS A 661 40.37 -25.97 -22.83
CA HIS A 661 40.47 -27.15 -23.70
C HIS A 661 39.23 -27.41 -24.57
N ALA A 662 38.15 -26.65 -24.39
CA ALA A 662 37.05 -26.51 -25.34
C ALA A 662 37.16 -25.16 -26.08
N GLY A 663 38.23 -25.00 -26.86
CA GLY A 663 38.40 -23.91 -27.82
C GLY A 663 37.66 -24.14 -29.14
#